data_AF-A0A7H2BGK7-F1
#
_entry.id   AF-A0A7H2BGK7-F1
#
_cell.length_a   1.000
_cell.length_b   1.000
_cell.length_c   1.000
_cell.angle_alpha   90.00
_cell.angle_beta   90.00
_cell.angle_gamma   90.00
#
_symmetry.space_group_name_H-M   'P 1'
#
loop_
_entity.id
_entity.type
_entity.pdbx_description
1 polymer ?
#
loop_
_entity_poly.entity_id
_entity_poly.type
_entity_poly.pdbx_seq_one_letter_code
_entity_poly.pdbx_strand_id
1 'polypeptide(L)'
;MEDGQAKIDQGRTETANGEKQLDEAQAKIDETRAKFEAGEAPQEAWDEFNKNQDELNKNRDELNQKQDELDAKKQELEDGKTQLEDAQRQADEGRKQLEEANAPQEAYAEVDATQQEIDAKRAELEAGQQQIDDGQKQLDEGKQKLDDGQKQLDQAREQLENFVPTEEQWAELDAGQTEIDQNREKLEAGKTELDNGQKEIDRNKALMDMSSDAVMVNDDSSTGVVGVTFDAKVGSVPAETLSDARSSFDTLSDAGLKVSYDQNMEEQMPNMKPTGEIIGILIALIILVIMLGSMVAAGLPILMAIVGVGAATLGTLALSGAVEMTSTTPTLGTMLGLAVGIDYTLFILNRHRNNLAKGMPMRKSIAMAVGTSGSAVVFAGITVIIALLALNVVGIPFLSVMGNAAAFAVFMAVAVAITLGPAVLSLAGRRIVSKKRWAEIQRHNADRENYTAAELEEAHVAAQAREEKPTGWLKFILKSPIATILASIALLGLVAVPVASMRLGLPDATSESQDSTAYTSYVTLADEFGEGVNGPIVAAADLPDGTTAEQAKDLQVSVAQELAQQPNVDAVIPAKIADDNSMLLYQITPTEGPNAESTTELVHNLRDLKVSSDNGDITFGVTGQTAMAVDISENLFKVLPIYVGIVMGLSLIVLILVFRSILVPLTATIGFLFSLLASLGAATAIFQWGWMGSLFGVHTPGPILAFLPILAVGILFGLAMDYQVFLVSGMREAYAHGRDAKKSVIIGFNHNSKVVVAAALIMTGVFLGFVFSGEAMIASIGFALAAGVLFDAFIVRMTLIPALMYLLGKKAWWFPKWLDKIIPDLDVEGTKLEEEAEHENAADATYPAGGKHLTGESATDEPNGSVRA
;
A
#
# COMPACT_ATOMS: atom_id res chain seq x y z
N MET A 1 4.90 21.27 21.37
CA MET A 1 4.22 22.27 22.22
C MET A 1 5.20 22.96 23.15
N GLU A 2 5.92 22.25 24.01
CA GLU A 2 6.91 22.85 24.93
C GLU A 2 8.06 23.57 24.21
N ASP A 3 8.63 22.98 23.15
CA ASP A 3 9.69 23.62 22.35
C ASP A 3 9.23 24.90 21.64
N GLY A 4 8.03 24.89 21.05
CA GLY A 4 7.44 26.08 20.43
C GLY A 4 7.14 27.17 21.46
N GLN A 5 6.66 26.80 22.65
CA GLN A 5 6.45 27.74 23.75
C GLN A 5 7.78 28.33 24.25
N ALA A 6 8.83 27.52 24.36
CA ALA A 6 10.16 27.99 24.75
C ALA A 6 10.73 29.01 23.75
N LYS A 7 10.54 28.78 22.44
CA LYS A 7 10.91 29.76 21.39
C LYS A 7 10.09 31.04 21.45
N ILE A 8 8.78 30.95 21.74
CA ILE A 8 7.95 32.13 21.96
C ILE A 8 8.42 32.91 23.19
N ASP A 9 8.76 32.22 24.28
CA ASP A 9 9.20 32.87 25.52
C ASP A 9 10.60 33.49 25.37
N GLN A 10 11.50 32.82 24.64
CA GLN A 10 12.80 33.35 24.26
C GLN A 10 12.63 34.58 23.35
N GLY A 11 11.88 34.46 22.25
CA GLY A 11 11.62 35.56 21.32
C GLY A 11 10.92 36.75 22.01
N ARG A 12 9.98 36.53 22.93
CA ARG A 12 9.39 37.61 23.75
C ARG A 12 10.43 38.31 24.61
N THR A 13 11.32 37.55 25.23
CA THR A 13 12.38 38.09 26.09
C THR A 13 13.38 38.89 25.27
N GLU A 14 13.80 38.38 24.12
CA GLU A 14 14.72 39.06 23.22
C GLU A 14 14.10 40.30 22.57
N THR A 15 12.82 40.25 22.20
CA THR A 15 12.07 41.40 21.65
C THR A 15 11.90 42.49 22.71
N ALA A 16 11.48 42.13 23.92
CA ALA A 16 11.30 43.09 25.02
C ALA A 16 12.64 43.72 25.48
N ASN A 17 13.72 42.92 25.52
CA ASN A 17 15.05 43.44 25.82
C ASN A 17 15.57 44.32 24.68
N GLY A 18 15.35 43.92 23.42
CA GLY A 18 15.74 44.68 22.24
C GLY A 18 15.03 46.02 22.13
N GLU A 19 13.71 46.06 22.36
CA GLU A 19 12.91 47.31 22.41
C GLU A 19 13.41 48.23 23.52
N LYS A 20 13.59 47.71 24.73
CA LYS A 20 14.08 48.50 25.86
C LYS A 20 15.50 49.05 25.60
N GLN A 21 16.39 48.25 25.03
CA GLN A 21 17.76 48.66 24.69
C GLN A 21 17.79 49.65 23.52
N LEU A 22 16.87 49.54 22.57
CA LEU A 22 16.65 50.53 21.50
C LEU A 22 16.19 51.87 22.07
N ASP A 23 15.22 51.85 23.00
CA ASP A 23 14.75 53.07 23.67
C ASP A 23 15.86 53.71 24.51
N GLU A 24 16.66 52.91 25.24
CA GLU A 24 17.80 53.39 26.03
C GLU A 24 18.94 53.95 25.14
N ALA A 25 19.25 53.29 24.02
CA ALA A 25 20.27 53.75 23.07
C ALA A 25 19.81 55.00 22.29
N GLN A 26 18.55 55.05 21.87
CA GLN A 26 17.95 56.23 21.24
C GLN A 26 17.92 57.40 22.22
N ALA A 27 17.55 57.17 23.49
CA ALA A 27 17.61 58.20 24.52
C ALA A 27 19.04 58.71 24.77
N LYS A 28 20.07 57.85 24.72
CA LYS A 28 21.47 58.28 24.79
C LYS A 28 21.90 59.10 23.56
N ILE A 29 21.51 58.70 22.35
CA ILE A 29 21.80 59.49 21.15
C ILE A 29 21.06 60.82 21.20
N ASP A 30 19.81 60.85 21.65
CA ASP A 30 19.02 62.06 21.79
C ASP A 30 19.58 62.96 22.90
N GLU A 31 20.10 62.39 23.99
CA GLU A 31 20.80 63.13 25.05
C GLU A 31 22.14 63.69 24.55
N THR A 32 22.93 62.92 23.79
CA THR A 32 24.19 63.36 23.18
C THR A 32 23.95 64.39 22.08
N ARG A 33 22.88 64.25 21.30
CA ARG A 33 22.40 65.24 20.32
C ARG A 33 21.91 66.50 21.03
N ALA A 34 21.17 66.39 22.13
CA ALA A 34 20.74 67.52 22.94
C ALA A 34 21.93 68.24 23.60
N LYS A 35 23.00 67.52 23.97
CA LYS A 35 24.28 68.09 24.40
C LYS A 35 25.02 68.79 23.24
N PHE A 36 24.87 68.30 22.01
CA PHE A 36 25.36 68.92 20.77
C PHE A 36 24.60 70.20 20.41
N GLU A 37 23.26 70.17 20.54
CA GLU A 37 22.35 71.31 20.34
C GLU A 37 22.45 72.35 21.46
N ALA A 38 22.79 71.93 22.68
CA ALA A 38 23.19 72.80 23.79
C ALA A 38 24.60 73.41 23.60
N GLY A 39 25.29 73.06 22.51
CA GLY A 39 26.56 73.64 22.06
C GLY A 39 26.42 74.95 21.28
N GLU A 40 25.41 75.78 21.58
CA GLU A 40 25.56 77.22 21.37
C GLU A 40 26.58 77.71 22.41
N ALA A 41 27.62 78.45 21.98
CA ALA A 41 28.66 78.96 22.90
C ALA A 41 28.00 79.65 24.11
N PRO A 42 28.63 79.65 25.31
CA PRO A 42 27.98 80.10 26.55
C PRO A 42 27.24 81.40 26.27
N GLN A 43 25.93 81.45 26.52
CA GLN A 43 25.14 82.63 26.18
C GLN A 43 25.74 83.90 26.81
N GLU A 44 26.43 83.74 27.94
CA GLU A 44 27.29 84.75 28.57
C GLU A 44 28.44 85.26 27.68
N ALA A 45 29.11 84.41 26.88
CA ALA A 45 30.20 84.80 25.99
C ALA A 45 29.72 85.49 24.70
N TRP A 46 28.56 85.08 24.16
CA TRP A 46 27.90 85.81 23.06
C TRP A 46 27.29 87.13 23.54
N ASP A 47 26.69 87.15 24.73
CA ASP A 47 26.16 88.37 25.35
C ASP A 47 27.31 89.34 25.68
N GLU A 48 28.45 88.85 26.15
CA GLU A 48 29.66 89.65 26.41
C GLU A 48 30.31 90.13 25.11
N PHE A 49 30.38 89.31 24.06
CA PHE A 49 30.85 89.72 22.73
C PHE A 49 29.96 90.80 22.10
N ASN A 50 28.64 90.59 22.09
CA ASN A 50 27.66 91.54 21.56
C ASN A 50 27.65 92.83 22.37
N LYS A 51 27.71 92.74 23.70
CA LYS A 51 27.82 93.91 24.58
C LYS A 51 29.11 94.68 24.34
N ASN A 52 30.24 94.01 24.19
CA ASN A 52 31.52 94.66 23.87
C ASN A 52 31.48 95.29 22.47
N GLN A 53 30.82 94.65 21.51
CA GLN A 53 30.63 95.19 20.16
C GLN A 53 29.74 96.44 20.16
N ASP A 54 28.64 96.41 20.91
CA ASP A 54 27.71 97.54 21.06
C ASP A 54 28.36 98.70 21.82
N GLU A 55 29.11 98.44 22.89
CA GLU A 55 29.88 99.46 23.61
C GLU A 55 30.98 100.08 22.73
N LEU A 56 31.64 99.29 21.87
CA LEU A 56 32.67 99.77 20.97
C LEU A 56 32.09 100.62 19.83
N ASN A 57 30.94 100.24 19.28
CA ASN A 57 30.20 101.04 18.32
C ASN A 57 29.70 102.36 18.94
N LYS A 58 29.15 102.31 20.15
CA LYS A 58 28.73 103.50 20.88
C LYS A 58 29.88 104.45 21.20
N ASN A 59 31.02 103.92 21.66
CA ASN A 59 32.23 104.71 21.90
C ASN A 59 32.78 105.34 20.61
N ARG A 60 32.64 104.65 19.46
CA ARG A 60 33.02 105.18 18.14
C ARG A 60 32.10 106.32 17.68
N ASP A 61 30.80 106.18 17.87
CA ASP A 61 29.84 107.23 17.54
C ASP A 61 30.02 108.47 18.44
N GLU A 62 30.25 108.26 19.74
CA GLU A 62 30.56 109.34 20.70
C GLU A 62 31.90 110.04 20.37
N LEU A 63 32.90 109.30 19.89
CA LEU A 63 34.19 109.86 19.47
C LEU A 63 34.06 110.70 18.19
N ASN A 64 33.29 110.22 17.21
CA ASN A 64 33.01 110.94 15.97
C ASN A 64 32.25 112.23 16.25
N GLN A 65 31.24 112.18 17.12
CA GLN A 65 30.48 113.36 17.52
C GLN A 65 31.38 114.41 18.23
N LYS A 66 32.28 113.96 19.12
CA LYS A 66 33.25 114.84 19.78
C LYS A 66 34.30 115.42 18.82
N GLN A 67 34.66 114.69 17.76
CA GLN A 67 35.54 115.17 16.70
C GLN A 67 34.86 116.28 15.88
N ASP A 68 33.59 116.07 15.49
CA ASP A 68 32.81 117.07 14.76
C ASP A 68 32.59 118.34 15.60
N GLU A 69 32.31 118.20 16.90
CA GLU A 69 32.19 119.33 17.85
C GLU A 69 33.51 120.09 18.02
N LEU A 70 34.65 119.39 18.08
CA LEU A 70 35.97 119.99 18.19
C LEU A 70 36.36 120.76 16.92
N ASP A 71 36.06 120.21 15.75
CA ASP A 71 36.35 120.83 14.47
C ASP A 71 35.46 122.07 14.23
N ALA A 72 34.19 122.02 14.66
CA ALA A 72 33.32 123.19 14.69
C ALA A 72 33.85 124.30 15.61
N LYS A 73 34.31 123.95 16.83
CA LYS A 73 34.91 124.93 17.77
C LYS A 73 36.21 125.54 17.25
N LYS A 74 37.07 124.75 16.57
CA LYS A 74 38.29 125.27 15.92
C LYS A 74 37.95 126.29 14.83
N GLN A 75 36.87 126.04 14.08
CA GLN A 75 36.42 126.95 13.03
C GLN A 75 35.83 128.24 13.62
N GLU A 76 35.02 128.16 14.68
CA GLU A 76 34.52 129.34 15.42
C GLU A 76 35.66 130.19 16.00
N LEU A 77 36.74 129.55 16.50
CA LEU A 77 37.91 130.25 17.00
C LEU A 77 38.65 131.03 15.91
N GLU A 78 38.83 130.45 14.72
CA GLU A 78 39.48 131.11 13.59
C GLU A 78 38.63 132.27 13.04
N ASP A 79 37.32 132.09 12.95
CA ASP A 79 36.39 133.17 12.59
C ASP A 79 36.42 134.30 13.63
N GLY A 80 36.48 133.95 14.92
CA GLY A 80 36.57 134.89 16.03
C GLY A 80 37.89 135.66 16.07
N LYS A 81 39.03 135.02 15.78
CA LYS A 81 40.34 135.69 15.63
C LYS A 81 40.34 136.69 14.47
N THR A 82 39.75 136.32 13.35
CA THR A 82 39.65 137.21 12.17
C THR A 82 38.81 138.45 12.48
N GLN A 83 37.67 138.27 13.17
CA GLN A 83 36.85 139.39 13.64
C GLN A 83 37.58 140.29 14.67
N LEU A 84 38.41 139.69 15.53
CA LEU A 84 39.22 140.43 16.49
C LEU A 84 40.28 141.30 15.80
N GLU A 85 40.95 140.76 14.79
CA GLU A 85 41.94 141.50 13.99
C GLU A 85 41.31 142.67 13.23
N ASP A 86 40.13 142.46 12.64
CA ASP A 86 39.37 143.51 11.96
C ASP A 86 38.89 144.60 12.93
N ALA A 87 38.39 144.20 14.11
CA ALA A 87 37.96 145.13 15.15
C ALA A 87 39.13 145.95 15.73
N GLN A 88 40.27 145.30 15.98
CA GLN A 88 41.50 145.97 16.44
C GLN A 88 42.00 146.97 15.42
N ARG A 89 41.95 146.62 14.13
CA ARG A 89 42.32 147.52 13.05
C ARG A 89 41.39 148.74 12.95
N GLN A 90 40.08 148.55 13.10
CA GLN A 90 39.11 149.65 13.13
C GLN A 90 39.32 150.56 14.35
N ALA A 91 39.59 149.99 15.52
CA ALA A 91 39.88 150.75 16.73
C ALA A 91 41.18 151.58 16.59
N ASP A 92 42.24 150.98 16.05
CA ASP A 92 43.52 151.66 15.82
C ASP A 92 43.40 152.77 14.76
N GLU A 93 42.69 152.52 13.65
CA GLU A 93 42.40 153.54 12.62
C GLU A 93 41.54 154.68 13.19
N GLY A 94 40.51 154.37 13.97
CA GLY A 94 39.65 155.35 14.65
C GLY A 94 40.42 156.20 15.66
N ARG A 95 41.29 155.58 16.46
CA ARG A 95 42.16 156.29 17.41
C ARG A 95 43.12 157.24 16.72
N LYS A 96 43.71 156.79 15.61
CA LYS A 96 44.66 157.58 14.83
C LYS A 96 43.99 158.78 14.15
N GLN A 97 42.76 158.61 13.64
CA GLN A 97 41.96 159.72 13.11
C GLN A 97 41.62 160.75 14.19
N LEU A 98 41.30 160.31 15.42
CA LEU A 98 41.04 161.22 16.53
C LEU A 98 42.30 161.98 17.00
N GLU A 99 43.47 161.33 17.00
CA GLU A 99 44.76 161.96 17.31
C GLU A 99 45.18 162.99 16.25
N GLU A 100 45.04 162.66 14.97
CA GLU A 100 45.33 163.60 13.88
C GLU A 100 44.37 164.80 13.85
N ALA A 101 43.13 164.62 14.33
CA ALA A 101 42.12 165.69 14.42
C ALA A 101 42.23 166.54 15.70
N ASN A 102 43.12 166.21 16.64
CA ASN A 102 43.30 166.91 17.92
C ASN A 102 41.98 167.03 18.72
N ALA A 103 41.20 165.94 18.73
CA ALA A 103 39.85 165.90 19.30
C ALA A 103 39.85 165.99 20.85
N PRO A 104 38.81 166.57 21.47
CA PRO A 104 38.68 166.63 22.93
C PRO A 104 38.52 165.24 23.56
N GLN A 105 38.93 165.10 24.82
CA GLN A 105 39.09 163.83 25.53
C GLN A 105 37.82 162.96 25.61
N GLU A 106 36.64 163.59 25.54
CA GLU A 106 35.33 162.90 25.50
C GLU A 106 35.10 162.09 24.21
N ALA A 107 35.77 162.44 23.10
CA ALA A 107 35.64 161.74 21.81
C ALA A 107 36.40 160.40 21.76
N TYR A 108 37.34 160.16 22.69
CA TYR A 108 38.06 158.89 22.81
C TYR A 108 37.27 157.80 23.54
N ALA A 109 36.18 158.16 24.22
CA ALA A 109 35.40 157.22 25.02
C ALA A 109 34.81 156.06 24.22
N GLU A 110 34.44 156.29 22.95
CA GLU A 110 33.85 155.26 22.07
C GLU A 110 34.93 154.29 21.54
N VAL A 111 36.16 154.76 21.30
CA VAL A 111 37.29 153.92 20.92
C VAL A 111 37.82 153.13 22.12
N ASP A 112 37.89 153.73 23.30
CA ASP A 112 38.30 153.04 24.54
C ASP A 112 37.28 151.97 24.96
N ALA A 113 35.98 152.20 24.75
CA ALA A 113 34.94 151.19 24.93
C ALA A 113 35.10 150.03 23.92
N THR A 114 35.40 150.35 22.66
CA THR A 114 35.69 149.33 21.63
C THR A 114 36.95 148.52 21.98
N GLN A 115 38.00 149.17 22.52
CA GLN A 115 39.21 148.47 22.97
C GLN A 115 38.94 147.56 24.17
N GLN A 116 38.08 147.95 25.11
CA GLN A 116 37.66 147.07 26.21
C GLN A 116 36.85 145.87 25.72
N GLU A 117 36.00 146.01 24.70
CA GLU A 117 35.33 144.89 24.05
C GLU A 117 36.31 143.97 23.33
N ILE A 118 37.35 144.52 22.69
CA ILE A 118 38.41 143.72 22.05
C ILE A 118 39.21 142.94 23.10
N ASP A 119 39.60 143.57 24.21
CA ASP A 119 40.32 142.91 25.29
C ASP A 119 39.47 141.80 25.94
N ALA A 120 38.15 142.02 26.07
CA ALA A 120 37.21 141.00 26.52
C ALA A 120 37.08 139.84 25.52
N LYS A 121 36.91 140.13 24.22
CA LYS A 121 36.89 139.10 23.16
C LYS A 121 38.21 138.33 23.06
N ARG A 122 39.34 138.99 23.32
CA ARG A 122 40.66 138.34 23.35
C ARG A 122 40.77 137.33 24.49
N ALA A 123 40.26 137.68 25.67
CA ALA A 123 40.15 136.76 26.79
C ALA A 123 39.17 135.60 26.52
N GLU A 124 38.06 135.85 25.82
CA GLU A 124 37.15 134.78 25.37
C GLU A 124 37.79 133.84 24.35
N LEU A 125 38.60 134.35 23.41
CA LEU A 125 39.34 133.52 22.46
C LEU A 125 40.45 132.68 23.12
N GLU A 126 41.14 133.21 24.13
CA GLU A 126 42.10 132.42 24.92
C GLU A 126 41.40 131.31 25.72
N ALA A 127 40.24 131.61 26.32
CA ALA A 127 39.42 130.58 26.96
C ALA A 127 38.89 129.55 25.95
N GLY A 128 38.53 129.98 24.73
CA GLY A 128 38.13 129.11 23.62
C GLY A 128 39.25 128.19 23.14
N GLN A 129 40.49 128.69 23.04
CA GLN A 129 41.66 127.90 22.71
C GLN A 129 41.95 126.83 23.78
N GLN A 130 41.82 127.18 25.05
CA GLN A 130 42.04 126.23 26.15
C GLN A 130 40.96 125.13 26.17
N GLN A 131 39.71 125.43 25.80
CA GLN A 131 38.67 124.42 25.61
C GLN A 131 38.93 123.48 24.43
N ILE A 132 39.57 123.96 23.36
CA ILE A 132 39.98 123.14 22.21
C ILE A 132 41.11 122.19 22.62
N ASP A 133 42.10 122.68 23.38
CA ASP A 133 43.21 121.85 23.84
C ASP A 133 42.75 120.75 24.81
N ASP A 134 41.84 121.08 25.73
CA ASP A 134 41.19 120.11 26.62
C ASP A 134 40.32 119.11 25.84
N GLY A 135 39.60 119.59 24.82
CA GLY A 135 38.80 118.76 23.92
C GLY A 135 39.66 117.79 23.09
N GLN A 136 40.82 118.24 22.61
CA GLN A 136 41.78 117.41 21.87
C GLN A 136 42.35 116.30 22.76
N LYS A 137 42.67 116.60 24.02
CA LYS A 137 43.16 115.61 24.99
C LYS A 137 42.10 114.54 25.30
N GLN A 138 40.84 114.93 25.45
CA GLN A 138 39.74 113.98 25.65
C GLN A 138 39.51 113.09 24.42
N LEU A 139 39.79 113.58 23.23
CA LEU A 139 39.67 112.85 21.98
C LEU A 139 40.78 111.79 21.83
N ASP A 140 42.01 112.13 22.22
CA ASP A 140 43.13 111.20 22.24
C ASP A 140 42.94 110.11 23.31
N GLU A 141 42.42 110.46 24.50
CA GLU A 141 42.00 109.49 25.53
C GLU A 141 40.85 108.59 25.03
N GLY A 142 39.91 109.14 24.26
CA GLY A 142 38.82 108.38 23.62
C GLY A 142 39.31 107.40 22.55
N LYS A 143 40.31 107.80 21.74
CA LYS A 143 40.95 106.92 20.73
C LYS A 143 41.66 105.75 21.39
N GLN A 144 42.35 106.01 22.50
CA GLN A 144 43.04 104.96 23.26
C GLN A 144 42.05 103.93 23.84
N LYS A 145 40.89 104.37 24.35
CA LYS A 145 39.82 103.46 24.81
C LYS A 145 39.22 102.62 23.67
N LEU A 146 39.15 103.17 22.46
CA LEU A 146 38.67 102.48 21.26
C LEU A 146 39.63 101.36 20.83
N ASP A 147 40.93 101.64 20.86
CA ASP A 147 41.98 100.64 20.56
C ASP A 147 42.03 99.52 21.61
N ASP A 148 41.87 99.86 22.90
CA ASP A 148 41.81 98.88 23.98
C ASP A 148 40.53 98.04 23.90
N GLY A 149 39.38 98.64 23.56
CA GLY A 149 38.14 97.93 23.29
C GLY A 149 38.24 96.99 22.09
N GLN A 150 38.93 97.39 21.02
CA GLN A 150 39.13 96.56 19.82
C GLN A 150 39.96 95.31 20.13
N LYS A 151 41.00 95.44 20.96
CA LYS A 151 41.80 94.28 21.40
C LYS A 151 41.00 93.29 22.24
N GLN A 152 40.07 93.77 23.08
CA GLN A 152 39.19 92.90 23.87
C GLN A 152 38.20 92.15 22.98
N LEU A 153 37.67 92.82 21.93
CA LEU A 153 36.78 92.19 20.95
C LEU A 153 37.50 91.11 20.12
N ASP A 154 38.74 91.37 19.71
CA ASP A 154 39.56 90.44 18.95
C ASP A 154 39.96 89.21 19.80
N GLN A 155 40.24 89.39 21.10
CA GLN A 155 40.48 88.29 22.05
C GLN A 155 39.23 87.44 22.29
N ALA A 156 38.05 88.05 22.41
CA ALA A 156 36.78 87.34 22.56
C ALA A 156 36.43 86.53 21.28
N ARG A 157 36.79 87.06 20.10
CA ARG A 157 36.60 86.37 18.82
C ARG A 157 37.51 85.15 18.66
N GLU A 158 38.76 85.23 19.10
CA GLU A 158 39.72 84.12 19.06
C GLU A 158 39.32 82.96 20.01
N GLN A 159 38.59 83.27 21.10
CA GLN A 159 38.00 82.26 21.99
C GLN A 159 36.79 81.55 21.38
N LEU A 160 36.02 82.25 20.52
CA LEU A 160 34.87 81.69 19.80
C LEU A 160 35.27 80.80 18.60
N GLU A 161 36.38 81.11 17.91
CA GLU A 161 36.84 80.36 16.72
C GLU A 161 37.47 78.98 17.03
N ASN A 162 37.81 78.68 18.28
CA ASN A 162 38.49 77.42 18.68
C ASN A 162 37.57 76.33 19.27
N PHE A 163 36.25 76.43 19.09
CA PHE A 163 35.32 75.39 19.52
C PHE A 163 35.12 74.32 18.43
N VAL A 164 35.83 73.19 18.55
CA VAL A 164 35.70 72.00 17.67
C VAL A 164 35.37 70.79 18.56
N PRO A 165 34.29 70.02 18.30
CA PRO A 165 34.00 68.78 19.03
C PRO A 165 35.15 67.77 18.87
N THR A 166 35.52 67.03 19.93
CA THR A 166 36.64 66.09 19.90
C THR A 166 36.34 64.81 19.10
N GLU A 167 37.37 64.17 18.51
CA GLU A 167 37.25 62.87 17.80
C GLU A 167 36.56 61.78 18.64
N GLU A 168 36.73 61.81 19.97
CA GLU A 168 36.07 60.91 20.92
C GLU A 168 34.54 61.05 20.94
N GLN A 169 34.00 62.26 20.69
CA GLN A 169 32.56 62.52 20.71
C GLN A 169 31.85 62.07 19.42
N TRP A 170 32.55 62.11 18.27
CA TRP A 170 32.07 61.49 17.03
C TRP A 170 32.10 59.96 17.12
N ALA A 171 33.15 59.40 17.74
CA ALA A 171 33.24 57.96 17.98
C ALA A 171 32.12 57.44 18.90
N GLU A 172 31.66 58.23 19.88
CA GLU A 172 30.55 57.85 20.78
C GLU A 172 29.18 57.85 20.07
N LEU A 173 28.95 58.77 19.13
CA LEU A 173 27.75 58.77 18.27
C LEU A 173 27.76 57.60 17.28
N ASP A 174 28.90 57.30 16.65
CA ASP A 174 29.05 56.15 15.75
C ASP A 174 28.91 54.82 16.51
N ALA A 175 29.44 54.73 17.73
CA ALA A 175 29.26 53.57 18.60
C ALA A 175 27.79 53.41 19.02
N GLY A 176 27.10 54.50 19.38
CA GLY A 176 25.67 54.49 19.69
C GLY A 176 24.81 54.09 18.51
N GLN A 177 25.13 54.55 17.29
CA GLN A 177 24.43 54.15 16.07
C GLN A 177 24.66 52.66 15.75
N THR A 178 25.89 52.18 15.95
CA THR A 178 26.22 50.75 15.79
C THR A 178 25.47 49.89 16.81
N GLU A 179 25.30 50.36 18.05
CA GLU A 179 24.52 49.68 19.09
C GLU A 179 23.02 49.63 18.72
N ILE A 180 22.46 50.70 18.16
CA ILE A 180 21.09 50.71 17.62
C ILE A 180 20.91 49.69 16.49
N ASP A 181 21.85 49.61 15.55
CA ASP A 181 21.77 48.68 14.43
C ASP A 181 21.86 47.23 14.90
N GLN A 182 22.77 46.91 15.84
CA GLN A 182 22.86 45.59 16.47
C GLN A 182 21.58 45.23 17.25
N ASN A 183 20.97 46.20 17.95
CA ASN A 183 19.74 45.97 18.70
C ASN A 183 18.52 45.79 17.77
N ARG A 184 18.50 46.44 16.59
CA ARG A 184 17.51 46.16 15.53
C ARG A 184 17.66 44.75 14.95
N GLU A 185 18.88 44.30 14.69
CA GLU A 185 19.11 42.92 14.22
C GLU A 185 18.62 41.89 15.24
N LYS A 186 18.90 42.09 16.53
CA LYS A 186 18.36 41.25 17.61
C LYS A 186 16.83 41.31 17.69
N LEU A 187 16.22 42.48 17.51
CA LEU A 187 14.76 42.63 17.50
C LEU A 187 14.13 41.83 16.35
N GLU A 188 14.69 41.91 15.15
CA GLU A 188 14.20 41.16 13.99
C GLU A 188 14.46 39.65 14.14
N ALA A 189 15.57 39.25 14.74
CA ALA A 189 15.83 37.86 15.11
C ALA A 189 14.79 37.34 16.14
N GLY A 190 14.50 38.11 17.18
CA GLY A 190 13.49 37.78 18.20
C GLY A 190 12.07 37.70 17.63
N LYS A 191 11.69 38.58 16.69
CA LYS A 191 10.44 38.48 15.92
C LYS A 191 10.39 37.22 15.07
N THR A 192 11.51 36.87 14.43
CA THR A 192 11.61 35.64 13.62
C THR A 192 11.46 34.40 14.49
N GLU A 193 12.07 34.36 15.69
CA GLU A 193 11.87 33.29 16.66
C GLU A 193 10.41 33.19 17.14
N LEU A 194 9.74 34.33 17.36
CA LEU A 194 8.31 34.36 17.70
C LEU A 194 7.44 33.74 16.60
N ASP A 195 7.64 34.16 15.34
CA ASP A 195 6.90 33.62 14.20
C ASP A 195 7.16 32.12 14.01
N ASN A 196 8.41 31.69 14.17
CA ASN A 196 8.78 30.27 14.07
C ASN A 196 8.18 29.45 15.22
N GLY A 197 8.21 29.97 16.45
CA GLY A 197 7.58 29.36 17.61
C GLY A 197 6.06 29.23 17.45
N GLN A 198 5.41 30.26 16.90
CA GLN A 198 3.98 30.24 16.58
C GLN A 198 3.66 29.20 15.51
N LYS A 199 4.41 29.17 14.39
CA LYS A 199 4.27 28.13 13.34
C LYS A 199 4.45 26.73 13.89
N GLU A 200 5.37 26.53 14.83
CA GLU A 200 5.61 25.24 15.46
C GLU A 200 4.45 24.82 16.38
N ILE A 201 3.85 25.77 17.11
CA ILE A 201 2.63 25.51 17.89
C ILE A 201 1.45 25.21 16.96
N ASP A 202 1.27 25.98 15.89
CA ASP A 202 0.18 25.77 14.93
C ASP A 202 0.30 24.41 14.23
N ARG A 203 1.52 24.02 13.80
CA ARG A 203 1.79 22.66 13.28
C ARG A 203 1.48 21.59 14.31
N ASN A 204 2.00 21.71 15.53
CA ASN A 204 1.76 20.72 16.58
C ASN A 204 0.27 20.61 16.95
N LYS A 205 -0.45 21.74 16.94
CA LYS A 205 -1.88 21.76 17.17
C LYS A 205 -2.62 21.07 16.02
N ALA A 206 -2.27 21.35 14.76
CA ALA A 206 -2.84 20.64 13.63
C ALA A 206 -2.59 19.12 13.72
N LEU A 207 -1.37 18.69 14.06
CA LEU A 207 -1.03 17.28 14.26
C LEU A 207 -1.81 16.65 15.43
N MET A 208 -2.00 17.38 16.53
CA MET A 208 -2.86 16.94 17.65
C MET A 208 -4.33 16.83 17.24
N ASP A 209 -4.86 17.81 16.53
CA ASP A 209 -6.26 17.81 16.08
C ASP A 209 -6.49 16.63 15.12
N MET A 210 -5.55 16.35 14.22
CA MET A 210 -5.62 15.19 13.31
C MET A 210 -5.45 13.83 14.00
N SER A 211 -4.74 13.77 15.12
CA SER A 211 -4.61 12.55 15.92
C SER A 211 -5.72 12.39 16.96
N SER A 212 -6.57 13.40 17.15
CA SER A 212 -7.65 13.35 18.14
C SER A 212 -8.73 12.33 17.79
N ASP A 213 -8.90 12.01 16.50
CA ASP A 213 -9.79 10.96 16.00
C ASP A 213 -9.19 9.55 16.16
N ALA A 214 -7.89 9.44 16.46
CA ALA A 214 -7.20 8.17 16.68
C ALA A 214 -7.31 7.72 18.15
N VAL A 215 -8.53 7.41 18.59
CA VAL A 215 -8.78 7.05 19.99
C VAL A 215 -8.49 5.56 20.23
N MET A 216 -7.67 5.27 21.25
CA MET A 216 -7.38 3.89 21.68
C MET A 216 -8.39 3.35 22.70
N VAL A 217 -9.33 4.19 23.12
CA VAL A 217 -10.40 3.88 24.07
C VAL A 217 -11.66 4.55 23.54
N ASN A 218 -12.77 3.84 23.46
CA ASN A 218 -14.00 4.40 22.93
C ASN A 218 -14.60 5.47 23.88
N ASP A 219 -15.58 6.24 23.39
CA ASP A 219 -16.16 7.38 24.10
C ASP A 219 -16.76 7.02 25.48
N ASP A 220 -17.33 5.83 25.62
CA ASP A 220 -17.93 5.36 26.88
C ASP A 220 -16.94 4.66 27.83
N SER A 221 -15.66 4.59 27.43
CA SER A 221 -14.58 3.94 28.17
C SER A 221 -14.83 2.45 28.49
N SER A 222 -15.67 1.77 27.71
CA SER A 222 -15.95 0.34 27.87
C SER A 222 -14.98 -0.56 27.10
N THR A 223 -14.41 -0.05 26.01
CA THR A 223 -13.53 -0.83 25.10
C THR A 223 -12.23 -0.07 24.85
N GLY A 224 -11.10 -0.79 24.89
CA GLY A 224 -9.78 -0.24 24.59
C GLY A 224 -8.97 -1.17 23.69
N VAL A 225 -8.13 -0.56 22.85
CA VAL A 225 -7.24 -1.24 21.89
C VAL A 225 -5.80 -1.12 22.37
N VAL A 226 -5.07 -2.23 22.34
CA VAL A 226 -3.65 -2.28 22.69
C VAL A 226 -2.86 -2.87 21.54
N GLY A 227 -1.95 -2.09 20.97
CA GLY A 227 -1.02 -2.56 19.96
C GLY A 227 0.12 -3.39 20.58
N VAL A 228 0.37 -4.57 20.03
CA VAL A 228 1.51 -5.43 20.40
C VAL A 228 2.45 -5.55 19.21
N THR A 229 3.70 -5.13 19.38
CA THR A 229 4.72 -5.16 18.34
C THR A 229 5.78 -6.20 18.65
N PHE A 230 6.19 -6.95 17.63
CA PHE A 230 7.27 -7.94 17.72
C PHE A 230 8.49 -7.46 16.92
N ASP A 231 9.70 -7.77 17.39
CA ASP A 231 10.95 -7.45 16.68
C ASP A 231 11.10 -8.20 15.36
N ALA A 232 10.43 -9.36 15.24
CA ALA A 232 10.38 -10.18 14.05
C ALA A 232 9.03 -10.04 13.35
N LYS A 233 9.00 -10.35 12.05
CA LYS A 233 7.73 -10.44 11.30
C LYS A 233 6.82 -11.45 12.00
N VAL A 234 5.53 -11.14 12.15
CA VAL A 234 4.59 -11.97 12.93
C VAL A 234 4.66 -13.43 12.51
N GLY A 235 4.64 -13.75 11.21
CA GLY A 235 4.75 -15.13 10.68
C GLY A 235 6.06 -15.88 10.98
N SER A 236 7.08 -15.21 11.53
CA SER A 236 8.35 -15.79 11.97
C SER A 236 8.52 -15.83 13.49
N VAL A 237 7.52 -15.32 14.23
CA VAL A 237 7.50 -15.38 15.70
C VAL A 237 7.20 -16.83 16.12
N PRO A 238 7.96 -17.43 17.04
CA PRO A 238 7.64 -18.76 17.54
C PRO A 238 6.26 -18.81 18.22
N ALA A 239 5.51 -19.89 17.99
CA ALA A 239 4.18 -20.07 18.59
C ALA A 239 4.20 -20.02 20.14
N GLU A 240 5.30 -20.45 20.75
CA GLU A 240 5.53 -20.34 22.20
C GLU A 240 5.55 -18.88 22.66
N THR A 241 6.27 -18.00 21.95
CA THR A 241 6.32 -16.57 22.24
C THR A 241 4.94 -15.91 22.11
N LEU A 242 4.13 -16.30 21.13
CA LEU A 242 2.75 -15.81 21.01
C LEU A 242 1.82 -16.34 22.10
N SER A 243 2.04 -17.56 22.58
CA SER A 243 1.31 -18.12 23.72
C SER A 243 1.67 -17.39 25.01
N ASP A 244 2.95 -17.09 25.22
CA ASP A 244 3.45 -16.36 26.37
C ASP A 244 2.93 -14.91 26.39
N ALA A 245 2.93 -14.25 25.22
CA ALA A 245 2.34 -12.91 25.07
C ALA A 245 0.85 -12.91 25.45
N ARG A 246 0.08 -13.92 25.03
CA ARG A 246 -1.35 -14.05 25.38
C ARG A 246 -1.57 -14.33 26.86
N SER A 247 -0.82 -15.26 27.43
CA SER A 247 -0.96 -15.58 28.87
C SER A 247 -0.61 -14.40 29.77
N SER A 248 0.20 -13.45 29.30
CA SER A 248 0.45 -12.19 30.02
C SER A 248 -0.83 -11.35 30.17
N PHE A 249 -1.77 -11.43 29.22
CA PHE A 249 -3.07 -10.76 29.27
C PHE A 249 -4.15 -11.54 30.04
N ASP A 250 -3.89 -12.79 30.45
CA ASP A 250 -4.82 -13.54 31.31
C ASP A 250 -5.06 -12.82 32.65
N THR A 251 -4.06 -12.07 33.12
CA THR A 251 -4.19 -11.21 34.31
C THR A 251 -5.27 -10.13 34.18
N LEU A 252 -5.51 -9.62 32.96
CA LEU A 252 -6.61 -8.69 32.68
C LEU A 252 -7.96 -9.42 32.69
N SER A 253 -7.98 -10.66 32.22
CA SER A 253 -9.17 -11.52 32.29
C SER A 253 -9.54 -11.85 33.74
N ASP A 254 -8.55 -12.11 34.60
CA ASP A 254 -8.74 -12.28 36.05
C ASP A 254 -9.27 -11.02 36.74
N ALA A 255 -8.95 -9.84 36.22
CA ALA A 255 -9.50 -8.56 36.67
C ALA A 255 -10.93 -8.29 36.16
N GLY A 256 -11.52 -9.19 35.37
CA GLY A 256 -12.87 -9.11 34.84
C GLY A 256 -13.00 -8.42 33.48
N LEU A 257 -11.89 -8.14 32.79
CA LEU A 257 -11.90 -7.58 31.43
C LEU A 257 -12.02 -8.71 30.41
N LYS A 258 -12.83 -8.52 29.36
CA LYS A 258 -12.91 -9.48 28.26
C LYS A 258 -11.81 -9.14 27.24
N VAL A 259 -10.78 -9.99 27.15
CA VAL A 259 -9.69 -9.84 26.18
C VAL A 259 -10.02 -10.63 24.92
N SER A 260 -9.93 -9.99 23.75
CA SER A 260 -10.03 -10.63 22.43
C SER A 260 -8.77 -10.29 21.63
N TYR A 261 -8.30 -11.23 20.82
CA TYR A 261 -7.07 -11.10 20.04
C TYR A 261 -7.39 -10.93 18.56
N ASP A 262 -6.51 -10.25 17.82
CA ASP A 262 -6.62 -10.14 16.37
C ASP A 262 -6.34 -11.47 15.67
N GLN A 263 -6.64 -11.53 14.37
CA GLN A 263 -6.43 -12.72 13.55
C GLN A 263 -4.96 -13.16 13.50
N ASN A 264 -4.01 -12.21 13.49
CA ASN A 264 -2.58 -12.53 13.40
C ASN A 264 -2.05 -13.26 14.64
N MET A 265 -2.59 -12.94 15.82
CA MET A 265 -2.26 -13.65 17.06
C MET A 265 -2.94 -15.03 17.15
N GLU A 266 -4.10 -15.21 16.52
CA GLU A 266 -4.86 -16.47 16.56
C GLU A 266 -4.40 -17.50 15.51
N GLU A 267 -4.09 -17.07 14.27
CA GLU A 267 -3.71 -17.93 13.12
C GLU A 267 -2.50 -18.85 13.36
N GLN A 268 -1.67 -18.56 14.36
CA GLN A 268 -0.47 -19.35 14.66
C GLN A 268 -0.68 -20.50 15.63
N MET A 269 -1.91 -20.71 16.11
CA MET A 269 -2.21 -21.91 16.90
C MET A 269 -2.51 -23.10 15.98
N PRO A 270 -1.86 -24.27 16.19
CA PRO A 270 -2.24 -25.51 15.54
C PRO A 270 -3.54 -26.04 16.15
N ASN A 271 -4.66 -25.34 15.98
CA ASN A 271 -5.99 -25.85 16.26
C ASN A 271 -6.50 -26.68 15.07
N MET A 272 -5.63 -27.57 14.54
CA MET A 272 -6.05 -28.59 13.59
C MET A 272 -6.88 -29.63 14.33
N LYS A 273 -8.19 -29.39 14.44
CA LYS A 273 -9.14 -30.49 14.57
C LYS A 273 -9.28 -31.08 13.17
N PRO A 274 -8.85 -32.33 12.90
CA PRO A 274 -9.03 -32.98 11.59
C PRO A 274 -10.50 -33.38 11.33
N THR A 275 -11.45 -32.62 11.85
CA THR A 275 -12.89 -32.90 11.78
C THR A 275 -13.37 -32.99 10.34
N GLY A 276 -12.98 -32.05 9.48
CA GLY A 276 -13.36 -32.05 8.06
C GLY A 276 -12.82 -33.27 7.29
N GLU A 277 -11.55 -33.61 7.50
CA GLU A 277 -10.91 -34.78 6.86
C GLU A 277 -11.57 -36.10 7.28
N ILE A 278 -11.84 -36.27 8.59
CA ILE A 278 -12.47 -37.47 9.13
C ILE A 278 -13.88 -37.63 8.55
N ILE A 279 -14.66 -36.53 8.46
CA ILE A 279 -15.99 -36.54 7.88
C ILE A 279 -15.92 -36.95 6.40
N GLY A 280 -15.01 -36.34 5.62
CA GLY A 280 -14.83 -36.65 4.21
C GLY A 280 -14.46 -38.14 3.97
N ILE A 281 -13.52 -38.67 4.76
CA ILE A 281 -13.12 -40.08 4.71
C ILE A 281 -14.28 -41.01 5.07
N LEU A 282 -15.07 -40.66 6.09
CA LEU A 282 -16.21 -41.47 6.54
C LEU A 282 -17.30 -41.51 5.45
N ILE A 283 -17.60 -40.37 4.82
CA ILE A 283 -18.53 -40.30 3.69
C ILE A 283 -18.01 -41.15 2.51
N ALA A 284 -16.74 -41.01 2.16
CA ALA A 284 -16.12 -41.82 1.10
C ALA A 284 -16.22 -43.32 1.40
N LEU A 285 -15.98 -43.73 2.65
CA LEU A 285 -16.10 -45.11 3.10
C LEU A 285 -17.51 -45.66 2.91
N ILE A 286 -18.53 -44.89 3.31
CA ILE A 286 -19.94 -45.29 3.15
C ILE A 286 -20.26 -45.50 1.66
N ILE A 287 -19.89 -44.55 0.79
CA ILE A 287 -20.15 -44.63 -0.64
C ILE A 287 -19.43 -45.84 -1.26
N LEU A 288 -18.16 -46.06 -0.92
CA LEU A 288 -17.37 -47.19 -1.38
C LEU A 288 -17.95 -48.54 -0.93
N VAL A 289 -18.42 -48.65 0.32
CA VAL A 289 -19.06 -49.88 0.82
C VAL A 289 -20.34 -50.18 0.05
N ILE A 290 -21.19 -49.18 -0.18
CA ILE A 290 -22.44 -49.33 -0.94
C ILE A 290 -22.13 -49.76 -2.38
N MET A 291 -21.15 -49.14 -3.03
CA MET A 291 -20.81 -49.43 -4.42
C MET A 291 -20.13 -50.79 -4.59
N LEU A 292 -19.12 -51.08 -3.75
CA LEU A 292 -18.27 -52.25 -3.93
C LEU A 292 -18.86 -53.51 -3.26
N GLY A 293 -19.74 -53.36 -2.27
CA GLY A 293 -20.38 -54.47 -1.55
C GLY A 293 -19.40 -55.33 -0.74
N SER A 294 -18.21 -54.81 -0.43
CA SER A 294 -17.18 -55.47 0.38
C SER A 294 -16.40 -54.42 1.19
N MET A 295 -16.29 -54.64 2.50
CA MET A 295 -15.55 -53.76 3.41
C MET A 295 -14.06 -53.69 3.07
N VAL A 296 -13.47 -54.83 2.69
CA VAL A 296 -12.05 -54.91 2.31
C VAL A 296 -11.79 -54.17 0.99
N ALA A 297 -12.74 -54.28 0.04
CA ALA A 297 -12.64 -53.55 -1.22
C ALA A 297 -12.78 -52.03 -1.02
N ALA A 298 -13.66 -51.60 -0.11
CA ALA A 298 -13.85 -50.20 0.21
C ALA A 298 -12.69 -49.59 1.02
N GLY A 299 -12.10 -50.36 1.94
CA GLY A 299 -10.97 -49.89 2.75
C GLY A 299 -9.69 -49.71 1.94
N LEU A 300 -9.53 -50.41 0.82
CA LEU A 300 -8.30 -50.39 0.03
C LEU A 300 -8.03 -49.01 -0.62
N PRO A 301 -8.95 -48.39 -1.39
CA PRO A 301 -8.76 -47.04 -1.92
C PRO A 301 -8.43 -46.00 -0.85
N ILE A 302 -9.11 -46.06 0.31
CA ILE A 302 -8.88 -45.13 1.42
C ILE A 302 -7.50 -45.36 2.04
N LEU A 303 -7.08 -46.60 2.25
CA LEU A 303 -5.75 -46.92 2.77
C LEU A 303 -4.66 -46.40 1.83
N MET A 304 -4.81 -46.60 0.51
CA MET A 304 -3.85 -46.11 -0.48
C MET A 304 -3.80 -44.57 -0.49
N ALA A 305 -4.95 -43.91 -0.40
CA ALA A 305 -5.03 -42.45 -0.32
C ALA A 305 -4.34 -41.91 0.94
N ILE A 306 -4.59 -42.50 2.12
CA ILE A 306 -3.94 -42.10 3.38
C ILE A 306 -2.42 -42.28 3.29
N VAL A 307 -1.94 -43.40 2.73
CA VAL A 307 -0.49 -43.63 2.54
C VAL A 307 0.09 -42.62 1.55
N GLY A 308 -0.60 -42.33 0.45
CA GLY A 308 -0.17 -41.34 -0.54
C GLY A 308 -0.08 -39.93 0.05
N VAL A 309 -1.12 -39.50 0.75
CA VAL A 309 -1.18 -38.21 1.46
C VAL A 309 -0.12 -38.13 2.56
N GLY A 310 0.05 -39.18 3.35
CA GLY A 310 1.06 -39.22 4.40
C GLY A 310 2.47 -39.11 3.83
N ALA A 311 2.76 -39.82 2.74
CA ALA A 311 4.04 -39.73 2.04
C ALA A 311 4.26 -38.35 1.41
N ALA A 312 3.22 -37.76 0.82
CA ALA A 312 3.27 -36.41 0.27
C ALA A 312 3.54 -35.37 1.36
N THR A 313 2.78 -35.41 2.45
CA THR A 313 2.89 -34.47 3.59
C THR A 313 4.25 -34.56 4.27
N LEU A 314 4.73 -35.78 4.53
CA LEU A 314 6.09 -35.97 5.07
C LEU A 314 7.16 -35.49 4.11
N GLY A 315 6.97 -35.68 2.80
CA GLY A 315 7.89 -35.17 1.77
C GLY A 315 7.91 -33.65 1.69
N THR A 316 6.75 -32.99 1.75
CA THR A 316 6.66 -31.52 1.77
C THR A 316 7.23 -30.94 3.06
N LEU A 317 6.95 -31.57 4.21
CA LEU A 317 7.52 -31.15 5.49
C LEU A 317 9.04 -31.34 5.54
N ALA A 318 9.58 -32.39 4.91
CA ALA A 318 11.03 -32.56 4.80
C ALA A 318 11.70 -31.43 3.98
N LEU A 319 10.96 -30.76 3.10
CA LEU A 319 11.41 -29.63 2.29
C LEU A 319 11.13 -28.26 2.93
N SER A 320 10.41 -28.20 4.05
CA SER A 320 9.99 -26.92 4.67
C SER A 320 11.15 -26.10 5.23
N GLY A 321 12.33 -26.70 5.44
CA GLY A 321 13.55 -25.98 5.82
C GLY A 321 14.21 -25.22 4.66
N ALA A 322 13.84 -25.51 3.41
CA ALA A 322 14.39 -24.88 2.21
C ALA A 322 13.38 -23.97 1.48
N VAL A 323 12.08 -24.21 1.69
CA VAL A 323 10.99 -23.47 1.06
C VAL A 323 10.01 -23.03 2.15
N GLU A 324 9.81 -21.73 2.29
CA GLU A 324 8.76 -21.18 3.15
C GLU A 324 7.38 -21.60 2.61
N MET A 325 6.58 -22.22 3.48
CA MET A 325 5.25 -22.72 3.17
C MET A 325 4.23 -22.12 4.13
N THR A 326 3.03 -21.83 3.62
CA THR A 326 1.88 -21.42 4.44
C THR A 326 1.22 -22.66 5.07
N SER A 327 0.56 -22.49 6.22
CA SER A 327 -0.20 -23.56 6.90
C SER A 327 -1.29 -24.20 6.02
N THR A 328 -1.84 -23.45 5.07
CA THR A 328 -2.85 -23.93 4.10
C THR A 328 -2.26 -24.88 3.04
N THR A 329 -0.95 -24.81 2.77
CA THR A 329 -0.29 -25.56 1.69
C THR A 329 -0.39 -27.09 1.89
N PRO A 330 -0.02 -27.66 3.07
CA PRO A 330 -0.21 -29.09 3.34
C PRO A 330 -1.67 -29.53 3.33
N THR A 331 -2.60 -28.67 3.77
CA THR A 331 -4.03 -29.01 3.80
C THR A 331 -4.60 -29.16 2.40
N LEU A 332 -4.24 -28.26 1.48
CA LEU A 332 -4.63 -28.37 0.08
C LEU A 332 -4.01 -29.61 -0.59
N GLY A 333 -2.76 -29.95 -0.26
CA GLY A 333 -2.12 -31.19 -0.69
C GLY A 333 -2.84 -32.44 -0.19
N THR A 334 -3.29 -32.44 1.07
CA THR A 334 -4.06 -33.53 1.69
C THR A 334 -5.43 -33.68 1.04
N MET A 335 -6.16 -32.57 0.88
CA MET A 335 -7.46 -32.51 0.24
C MET A 335 -7.44 -33.11 -1.17
N LEU A 336 -6.46 -32.71 -1.98
CA LEU A 336 -6.29 -33.20 -3.35
C LEU A 336 -5.77 -34.64 -3.39
N GLY A 337 -4.73 -34.95 -2.62
CA GLY A 337 -4.13 -36.27 -2.58
C GLY A 337 -5.13 -37.34 -2.13
N LEU A 338 -6.04 -36.99 -1.22
CA LEU A 338 -7.09 -37.90 -0.76
C LEU A 338 -8.15 -38.13 -1.84
N ALA A 339 -8.68 -37.07 -2.46
CA ALA A 339 -9.69 -37.18 -3.51
C ALA A 339 -9.15 -38.00 -4.70
N VAL A 340 -7.98 -37.61 -5.21
CA VAL A 340 -7.33 -38.25 -6.36
C VAL A 340 -6.86 -39.66 -6.04
N GLY A 341 -6.25 -39.88 -4.88
CA GLY A 341 -5.73 -41.19 -4.48
C GLY A 341 -6.83 -42.25 -4.29
N ILE A 342 -7.99 -41.85 -3.76
CA ILE A 342 -9.15 -42.74 -3.66
C ILE A 342 -9.62 -43.12 -5.06
N ASP A 343 -9.77 -42.14 -5.96
CA ASP A 343 -10.36 -42.37 -7.28
C ASP A 343 -9.47 -43.25 -8.17
N TYR A 344 -8.17 -42.95 -8.22
CA TYR A 344 -7.21 -43.72 -9.03
C TYR A 344 -7.10 -45.17 -8.58
N THR A 345 -7.09 -45.40 -7.27
CA THR A 345 -7.11 -46.76 -6.73
C THR A 345 -8.44 -47.45 -7.03
N LEU A 346 -9.56 -46.72 -6.99
CA LEU A 346 -10.89 -47.25 -7.30
C LEU A 346 -11.00 -47.73 -8.75
N PHE A 347 -10.47 -46.97 -9.71
CA PHE A 347 -10.46 -47.37 -11.12
C PHE A 347 -9.70 -48.67 -11.36
N ILE A 348 -8.47 -48.77 -10.85
CA ILE A 348 -7.64 -49.97 -10.96
C ILE A 348 -8.34 -51.16 -10.27
N LEU A 349 -8.87 -50.96 -9.07
CA LEU A 349 -9.62 -51.98 -8.33
C LEU A 349 -10.86 -52.45 -9.11
N ASN A 350 -11.62 -51.52 -9.70
CA ASN A 350 -12.83 -51.87 -10.44
C ASN A 350 -12.50 -52.63 -11.73
N ARG A 351 -11.45 -52.25 -12.45
CA ARG A 351 -10.95 -53.00 -13.62
C ARG A 351 -10.52 -54.40 -13.22
N HIS A 352 -9.74 -54.53 -12.14
CA HIS A 352 -9.32 -55.83 -11.61
C HIS A 352 -10.52 -56.71 -11.24
N ARG A 353 -11.54 -56.16 -10.57
CA ARG A 353 -12.77 -56.90 -10.23
C ARG A 353 -13.55 -57.34 -11.47
N ASN A 354 -13.62 -56.51 -12.51
CA ASN A 354 -14.26 -56.88 -13.77
C ASN A 354 -13.48 -57.99 -14.49
N ASN A 355 -12.15 -57.92 -14.51
CA ASN A 355 -11.30 -58.97 -15.07
C ASN A 355 -11.47 -60.30 -14.33
N LEU A 356 -11.55 -60.28 -13.00
CA LEU A 356 -11.87 -61.46 -12.19
C LEU A 356 -13.27 -62.01 -12.48
N ALA A 357 -14.26 -61.13 -12.70
CA ALA A 357 -15.62 -61.54 -13.07
C ALA A 357 -15.67 -62.24 -14.44
N LYS A 358 -14.76 -61.87 -15.36
CA LYS A 358 -14.55 -62.56 -16.64
C LYS A 358 -13.76 -63.87 -16.51
N GLY A 359 -13.36 -64.28 -15.31
CA GLY A 359 -12.62 -65.53 -15.06
C GLY A 359 -11.10 -65.42 -15.17
N MET A 360 -10.53 -64.22 -15.32
CA MET A 360 -9.09 -64.03 -15.48
C MET A 360 -8.30 -64.43 -14.22
N PRO A 361 -7.14 -65.11 -14.33
CA PRO A 361 -6.28 -65.42 -13.19
C PRO A 361 -5.82 -64.17 -12.43
N MET A 362 -5.71 -64.25 -11.10
CA MET A 362 -5.44 -63.11 -10.21
C MET A 362 -4.24 -62.25 -10.65
N ARG A 363 -3.08 -62.87 -10.93
CA ARG A 363 -1.86 -62.14 -11.32
C ARG A 363 -2.01 -61.46 -12.69
N LYS A 364 -2.53 -62.18 -13.70
CA LYS A 364 -2.82 -61.63 -15.03
C LYS A 364 -3.84 -60.49 -14.92
N SER A 365 -4.83 -60.63 -14.06
CA SER A 365 -5.86 -59.62 -13.81
C SER A 365 -5.33 -58.32 -13.20
N ILE A 366 -4.41 -58.40 -12.23
CA ILE A 366 -3.76 -57.21 -11.66
C ILE A 366 -2.86 -56.54 -12.70
N ALA A 367 -2.01 -57.31 -13.40
CA ALA A 367 -1.15 -56.77 -14.46
C ALA A 367 -1.97 -56.08 -15.56
N MET A 368 -3.07 -56.70 -15.98
CA MET A 368 -3.97 -56.17 -16.98
C MET A 368 -4.68 -54.89 -16.51
N ALA A 369 -5.10 -54.84 -15.24
CA ALA A 369 -5.71 -53.64 -14.67
C ALA A 369 -4.73 -52.46 -14.60
N VAL A 370 -3.45 -52.71 -14.28
CA VAL A 370 -2.40 -51.68 -14.27
C VAL A 370 -2.03 -51.25 -15.70
N GLY A 371 -1.95 -52.19 -16.63
CA GLY A 371 -1.61 -51.89 -18.03
C GLY A 371 -2.68 -51.14 -18.83
N THR A 372 -3.93 -51.08 -18.33
CA THR A 372 -5.06 -50.37 -18.98
C THR A 372 -5.54 -49.19 -18.15
N SER A 373 -6.09 -49.45 -16.96
CA SER A 373 -6.58 -48.40 -16.07
C SER A 373 -5.44 -47.67 -15.37
N GLY A 374 -4.32 -48.34 -15.10
CA GLY A 374 -3.14 -47.68 -14.53
C GLY A 374 -2.45 -46.71 -15.50
N SER A 375 -2.36 -47.04 -16.80
CA SER A 375 -1.85 -46.09 -17.81
C SER A 375 -2.78 -44.87 -17.95
N ALA A 376 -4.10 -45.09 -17.93
CA ALA A 376 -5.08 -43.99 -17.90
C ALA A 376 -4.91 -43.11 -16.65
N VAL A 377 -4.69 -43.72 -15.47
CA VAL A 377 -4.41 -43.02 -14.21
C VAL A 377 -3.12 -42.19 -14.26
N VAL A 378 -2.04 -42.71 -14.84
CA VAL A 378 -0.79 -41.95 -15.00
C VAL A 378 -1.00 -40.73 -15.90
N PHE A 379 -1.74 -40.91 -17.00
CA PHE A 379 -2.03 -39.84 -17.94
C PHE A 379 -2.91 -38.74 -17.33
N ALA A 380 -3.98 -39.16 -16.63
CA ALA A 380 -4.83 -38.33 -15.80
C ALA A 380 -4.01 -37.51 -14.79
N GLY A 381 -3.19 -38.20 -13.98
CA GLY A 381 -2.35 -37.58 -12.98
C GLY A 381 -1.35 -36.58 -13.56
N ILE A 382 -0.72 -36.87 -14.69
CA ILE A 382 0.17 -35.93 -15.39
C ILE A 382 -0.60 -34.67 -15.81
N THR A 383 -1.83 -34.82 -16.29
CA THR A 383 -2.67 -33.67 -16.70
C THR A 383 -2.97 -32.76 -15.51
N VAL A 384 -3.32 -33.35 -14.36
CA VAL A 384 -3.54 -32.61 -13.10
C VAL A 384 -2.23 -31.93 -12.64
N ILE A 385 -1.11 -32.65 -12.67
CA ILE A 385 0.21 -32.10 -12.31
C ILE A 385 0.57 -30.91 -13.18
N ILE A 386 0.37 -30.98 -14.51
CA ILE A 386 0.64 -29.87 -15.42
C ILE A 386 -0.25 -28.67 -15.08
N ALA A 387 -1.53 -28.88 -14.79
CA ALA A 387 -2.45 -27.79 -14.44
C ALA A 387 -2.06 -27.10 -13.12
N LEU A 388 -1.62 -27.87 -12.12
CA LEU A 388 -1.13 -27.35 -10.85
C LEU A 388 0.23 -26.66 -10.97
N LEU A 389 1.16 -27.22 -11.76
CA LEU A 389 2.45 -26.58 -12.05
C LEU A 389 2.29 -25.31 -12.90
N ALA A 390 1.22 -25.19 -13.70
CA ALA A 390 0.92 -23.97 -14.43
C ALA A 390 0.63 -22.78 -13.49
N LEU A 391 0.35 -23.00 -12.20
CA LEU A 391 0.22 -21.93 -11.21
C LEU A 391 1.52 -21.13 -11.07
N ASN A 392 2.68 -21.73 -11.36
CA ASN A 392 3.95 -21.01 -11.39
C ASN A 392 3.98 -19.86 -12.42
N VAL A 393 3.12 -19.92 -13.46
CA VAL A 393 3.01 -18.86 -14.48
C VAL A 393 2.30 -17.63 -13.94
N VAL A 394 1.56 -17.75 -12.84
CA VAL A 394 0.81 -16.63 -12.23
C VAL A 394 1.75 -15.57 -11.65
N GLY A 395 3.00 -15.94 -11.32
CA GLY A 395 4.01 -15.02 -10.80
C GLY A 395 3.86 -14.67 -9.32
N ILE A 396 2.99 -15.39 -8.59
CA ILE A 396 2.73 -15.17 -7.16
C ILE A 396 3.39 -16.30 -6.36
N PRO A 397 4.44 -16.03 -5.54
CA PRO A 397 5.27 -17.06 -4.92
C PRO A 397 4.51 -18.11 -4.10
N PHE A 398 3.57 -17.71 -3.23
CA PHE A 398 2.87 -18.68 -2.40
C PHE A 398 1.92 -19.57 -3.23
N LEU A 399 1.32 -19.08 -4.32
CA LEU A 399 0.52 -19.91 -5.24
C LEU A 399 1.38 -20.94 -5.97
N SER A 400 2.58 -20.55 -6.36
CA SER A 400 3.58 -21.46 -6.92
C SER A 400 3.91 -22.58 -5.94
N VAL A 401 4.17 -22.25 -4.67
CA VAL A 401 4.46 -23.23 -3.61
C VAL A 401 3.26 -24.16 -3.37
N MET A 402 2.04 -23.62 -3.28
CA MET A 402 0.81 -24.41 -3.15
C MET A 402 0.61 -25.36 -4.33
N GLY A 403 0.78 -24.86 -5.56
CA GLY A 403 0.68 -25.64 -6.79
C GLY A 403 1.72 -26.76 -6.86
N ASN A 404 2.96 -26.49 -6.46
CA ASN A 404 4.03 -27.47 -6.44
C ASN A 404 3.79 -28.56 -5.39
N ALA A 405 3.36 -28.19 -4.17
CA ALA A 405 3.01 -29.13 -3.12
C ALA A 405 1.82 -30.02 -3.51
N ALA A 406 0.78 -29.42 -4.10
CA ALA A 406 -0.37 -30.13 -4.65
C ALA A 406 0.01 -31.10 -5.77
N ALA A 407 0.85 -30.65 -6.72
CA ALA A 407 1.35 -31.49 -7.80
C ALA A 407 2.17 -32.68 -7.27
N PHE A 408 3.01 -32.43 -6.24
CA PHE A 408 3.74 -33.50 -5.57
C PHE A 408 2.81 -34.48 -4.85
N ALA A 409 1.74 -34.01 -4.20
CA ALA A 409 0.75 -34.88 -3.57
C ALA A 409 0.04 -35.77 -4.59
N VAL A 410 -0.35 -35.22 -5.75
CA VAL A 410 -0.93 -36.00 -6.85
C VAL A 410 0.07 -37.01 -7.42
N PHE A 411 1.33 -36.60 -7.61
CA PHE A 411 2.40 -37.50 -8.05
C PHE A 411 2.55 -38.70 -7.09
N MET A 412 2.58 -38.45 -5.78
CA MET A 412 2.65 -39.50 -4.77
C MET A 412 1.41 -40.39 -4.78
N ALA A 413 0.21 -39.82 -4.94
CA ALA A 413 -1.02 -40.59 -5.07
C ALA A 413 -1.01 -41.53 -6.29
N VAL A 414 -0.55 -41.05 -7.45
CA VAL A 414 -0.39 -41.85 -8.67
C VAL A 414 0.65 -42.95 -8.45
N ALA A 415 1.81 -42.61 -7.90
CA ALA A 415 2.89 -43.57 -7.64
C ALA A 415 2.41 -44.69 -6.71
N VAL A 416 1.69 -44.35 -5.63
CA VAL A 416 1.09 -45.32 -4.71
C VAL A 416 0.03 -46.17 -5.41
N ALA A 417 -0.85 -45.56 -6.22
CA ALA A 417 -1.91 -46.27 -6.92
C ALA A 417 -1.39 -47.33 -7.91
N ILE A 418 -0.25 -47.09 -8.58
CA ILE A 418 0.32 -48.02 -9.58
C ILE A 418 1.41 -48.95 -9.02
N THR A 419 1.94 -48.71 -7.82
CA THR A 419 2.97 -49.56 -7.20
C THR A 419 2.44 -50.33 -5.99
N LEU A 420 2.12 -49.62 -4.91
CA LEU A 420 1.63 -50.20 -3.67
C LEU A 420 0.21 -50.78 -3.83
N GLY A 421 -0.65 -50.11 -4.60
CA GLY A 421 -2.01 -50.56 -4.89
C GLY A 421 -2.05 -52.01 -5.42
N PRO A 422 -1.35 -52.32 -6.52
CA PRO A 422 -1.23 -53.68 -7.06
C PRO A 422 -0.62 -54.68 -6.08
N ALA A 423 0.38 -54.28 -5.29
CA ALA A 423 0.98 -55.13 -4.27
C ALA A 423 -0.05 -55.51 -3.18
N VAL A 424 -0.80 -54.54 -2.67
CA VAL A 424 -1.84 -54.79 -1.67
C VAL A 424 -3.03 -55.56 -2.27
N LEU A 425 -3.39 -55.33 -3.53
CA LEU A 425 -4.38 -56.15 -4.25
C LEU A 425 -3.96 -57.63 -4.30
N SER A 426 -2.68 -57.88 -4.56
CA SER A 426 -2.15 -59.25 -4.59
C SER A 426 -2.26 -59.96 -3.22
N LEU A 427 -2.09 -59.20 -2.12
CA LEU A 427 -2.23 -59.70 -0.74
C LEU A 427 -3.69 -59.86 -0.31
N ALA A 428 -4.56 -58.93 -0.72
CA ALA A 428 -6.00 -58.98 -0.44
C ALA A 428 -6.67 -60.20 -1.11
N GLY A 429 -6.14 -60.62 -2.25
CA GLY A 429 -6.56 -61.82 -2.96
C GLY A 429 -8.06 -61.83 -3.22
N ARG A 430 -8.74 -62.94 -2.92
CA ARG A 430 -10.19 -63.09 -3.19
C ARG A 430 -11.09 -62.23 -2.30
N ARG A 431 -10.58 -61.60 -1.23
CA ARG A 431 -11.40 -60.85 -0.24
C ARG A 431 -11.99 -59.55 -0.82
N ILE A 432 -11.49 -59.10 -1.97
CA ILE A 432 -12.01 -57.92 -2.68
C ILE A 432 -13.37 -58.18 -3.39
N VAL A 433 -13.74 -59.45 -3.61
CA VAL A 433 -15.04 -59.83 -4.15
C VAL A 433 -15.90 -60.40 -3.02
N SER A 434 -17.16 -59.98 -2.93
CA SER A 434 -18.07 -60.54 -1.92
C SER A 434 -18.28 -62.05 -2.16
N LYS A 435 -18.42 -62.84 -1.09
CA LYS A 435 -18.63 -64.30 -1.19
C LYS A 435 -19.82 -64.66 -2.09
N LYS A 436 -20.89 -63.85 -2.03
CA LYS A 436 -22.09 -64.01 -2.87
C LYS A 436 -21.79 -63.80 -4.36
N ARG A 437 -21.12 -62.70 -4.70
CA ARG A 437 -20.79 -62.35 -6.09
C ARG A 437 -19.76 -63.31 -6.69
N TRP A 438 -18.82 -63.79 -5.88
CA TRP A 438 -17.87 -64.81 -6.33
C TRP A 438 -18.55 -66.15 -6.62
N ALA A 439 -19.48 -66.58 -5.76
CA ALA A 439 -20.28 -67.78 -5.99
C ALA A 439 -21.18 -67.66 -7.24
N GLU A 440 -21.71 -66.46 -7.50
CA GLU A 440 -22.49 -66.17 -8.71
C GLU A 440 -21.62 -66.22 -9.97
N ILE A 441 -20.43 -65.60 -9.97
CA ILE A 441 -19.46 -65.68 -11.07
C ILE A 441 -19.07 -67.13 -11.35
N GLN A 442 -18.80 -67.92 -10.31
CA GLN A 442 -18.45 -69.33 -10.47
C GLN A 442 -19.60 -70.16 -11.05
N ARG A 443 -20.84 -69.93 -10.60
CA ARG A 443 -22.02 -70.58 -11.19
C ARG A 443 -22.18 -70.18 -12.65
N HIS A 444 -22.09 -68.89 -12.96
CA HIS A 444 -22.28 -68.39 -14.31
C HIS A 444 -21.20 -68.87 -15.29
N ASN A 445 -19.96 -69.06 -14.82
CA ASN A 445 -18.86 -69.63 -15.59
C ASN A 445 -18.99 -71.16 -15.75
N ALA A 446 -19.41 -71.88 -14.71
CA ALA A 446 -19.68 -73.31 -14.76
C ALA A 446 -20.89 -73.65 -15.65
N ASP A 447 -21.93 -72.81 -15.62
CA ASP A 447 -23.06 -72.91 -16.54
C ASP A 447 -22.57 -72.61 -17.97
N ARG A 448 -21.63 -71.67 -18.14
CA ARG A 448 -21.03 -71.32 -19.44
C ARG A 448 -20.31 -72.48 -20.14
N GLU A 449 -19.64 -73.34 -19.37
CA GLU A 449 -18.96 -74.55 -19.87
C GLU A 449 -19.94 -75.63 -20.37
N ASN A 450 -21.21 -75.57 -19.97
CA ASN A 450 -22.24 -76.55 -20.33
C ASN A 450 -23.13 -76.13 -21.53
N TYR A 451 -22.97 -74.92 -22.08
CA TYR A 451 -23.73 -74.50 -23.27
C TYR A 451 -23.14 -75.09 -24.55
N THR A 452 -24.02 -75.40 -25.50
CA THR A 452 -23.62 -75.71 -26.87
C THR A 452 -23.13 -74.46 -27.61
N ALA A 453 -22.35 -74.63 -28.69
CA ALA A 453 -21.85 -73.52 -29.50
C ALA A 453 -22.97 -72.58 -30.01
N ALA A 454 -24.14 -73.14 -30.35
CA ALA A 454 -25.31 -72.38 -30.78
C ALA A 454 -25.96 -71.56 -29.65
N GLU A 455 -26.04 -72.13 -28.44
CA GLU A 455 -26.57 -71.41 -27.26
C GLU A 455 -25.59 -70.33 -26.77
N LEU A 456 -24.28 -70.54 -26.91
CA LEU A 456 -23.25 -69.53 -26.68
C LEU A 456 -23.37 -68.37 -27.66
N GLU A 457 -23.65 -68.66 -28.93
CA GLU A 457 -23.88 -67.66 -29.97
C GLU A 457 -25.17 -66.86 -29.70
N GLU A 458 -26.28 -67.53 -29.38
CA GLU A 458 -27.53 -66.85 -28.97
C GLU A 458 -27.35 -66.02 -27.70
N ALA A 459 -26.65 -66.53 -26.69
CA ALA A 459 -26.34 -65.80 -25.47
C ALA A 459 -25.46 -64.57 -25.75
N HIS A 460 -24.48 -64.68 -26.66
CA HIS A 460 -23.67 -63.54 -27.09
C HIS A 460 -24.49 -62.50 -27.85
N VAL A 461 -25.34 -62.91 -28.78
CA VAL A 461 -26.22 -62.00 -29.53
C VAL A 461 -27.21 -61.31 -28.59
N ALA A 462 -27.79 -62.04 -27.63
CA ALA A 462 -28.69 -61.48 -26.63
C ALA A 462 -27.96 -60.51 -25.67
N ALA A 463 -26.72 -60.82 -25.28
CA ALA A 463 -25.89 -59.94 -24.46
C ALA A 463 -25.54 -58.65 -25.21
N GLN A 464 -25.09 -58.75 -26.48
CA GLN A 464 -24.81 -57.60 -27.32
C GLN A 464 -26.06 -56.73 -27.56
N ALA A 465 -27.21 -57.36 -27.83
CA ALA A 465 -28.47 -56.65 -27.99
C ALA A 465 -28.95 -55.96 -26.71
N ARG A 466 -28.50 -56.41 -25.53
CA ARG A 466 -28.79 -55.79 -24.24
C ARG A 466 -27.85 -54.61 -23.96
N GLU A 467 -26.59 -54.71 -24.37
CA GLU A 467 -25.59 -53.64 -24.26
C GLU A 467 -25.88 -52.47 -25.22
N GLU A 468 -26.40 -52.74 -26.41
CA GLU A 468 -26.78 -51.73 -27.41
C GLU A 468 -28.09 -50.98 -27.07
N LYS A 469 -28.80 -51.39 -26.00
CA LYS A 469 -30.03 -50.71 -25.58
C LYS A 469 -29.71 -49.58 -24.59
N PRO A 470 -30.22 -48.37 -24.82
CA PRO A 470 -30.07 -47.29 -23.85
C PRO A 470 -30.90 -47.63 -22.61
N THR A 471 -30.26 -47.63 -21.44
CA THR A 471 -30.89 -47.92 -20.16
C THR A 471 -30.79 -46.73 -19.20
N GLY A 472 -31.66 -46.69 -18.18
CA GLY A 472 -31.62 -45.68 -17.13
C GLY A 472 -31.65 -44.24 -17.64
N TRP A 473 -30.75 -43.40 -17.11
CA TRP A 473 -30.60 -41.98 -17.43
C TRP A 473 -30.32 -41.72 -18.91
N LEU A 474 -29.53 -42.59 -19.56
CA LEU A 474 -29.20 -42.45 -20.98
C LEU A 474 -30.44 -42.52 -21.87
N LYS A 475 -31.44 -43.34 -21.51
CA LYS A 475 -32.70 -43.42 -22.27
C LYS A 475 -33.45 -42.09 -22.27
N PHE A 476 -33.39 -41.34 -21.17
CA PHE A 476 -34.01 -40.02 -21.06
C PHE A 476 -33.26 -39.01 -21.94
N ILE A 477 -31.93 -38.98 -21.86
CA ILE A 477 -31.06 -38.10 -22.66
C ILE A 477 -31.29 -38.31 -24.15
N LEU A 478 -31.28 -39.57 -24.59
CA LEU A 478 -31.38 -39.91 -26.01
C LEU A 478 -32.81 -39.78 -26.57
N LYS A 479 -33.82 -39.57 -25.72
CA LYS A 479 -35.20 -39.33 -26.18
C LYS A 479 -35.32 -37.97 -26.89
N SER A 480 -34.61 -36.95 -26.41
CA SER A 480 -34.56 -35.63 -27.04
C SER A 480 -33.19 -34.97 -26.81
N PRO A 481 -32.15 -35.39 -27.56
CA PRO A 481 -30.78 -34.92 -27.34
C PRO A 481 -30.62 -33.39 -27.40
N ILE A 482 -31.36 -32.73 -28.30
CA ILE A 482 -31.31 -31.26 -28.46
C ILE A 482 -31.91 -30.56 -27.24
N ALA A 483 -33.09 -31.01 -26.77
CA ALA A 483 -33.70 -30.43 -25.58
C ALA A 483 -32.83 -30.65 -24.34
N THR A 484 -32.19 -31.82 -24.23
CA THR A 484 -31.24 -32.10 -23.15
C THR A 484 -30.02 -31.17 -23.20
N ILE A 485 -29.42 -30.94 -24.36
CA ILE A 485 -28.30 -29.98 -24.51
C ILE A 485 -28.72 -28.58 -24.08
N LEU A 486 -29.85 -28.09 -24.60
CA LEU A 486 -30.33 -26.75 -24.28
C LEU A 486 -30.68 -26.62 -22.80
N ALA A 487 -31.29 -27.64 -22.19
CA ALA A 487 -31.60 -27.65 -20.76
C ALA A 487 -30.33 -27.68 -19.90
N SER A 488 -29.33 -28.48 -20.26
CA SER A 488 -28.04 -28.53 -19.56
C SER A 488 -27.32 -27.17 -19.62
N ILE A 489 -27.24 -26.56 -20.81
CA ILE A 489 -26.61 -25.24 -20.99
C ILE A 489 -27.40 -24.16 -20.23
N ALA A 490 -28.73 -24.18 -20.30
CA ALA A 490 -29.57 -23.22 -19.59
C ALA A 490 -29.44 -23.36 -18.07
N LEU A 491 -29.40 -24.59 -17.54
CA LEU A 491 -29.21 -24.84 -16.12
C LEU A 491 -27.84 -24.36 -15.63
N LEU A 492 -26.76 -24.74 -16.32
CA LEU A 492 -25.41 -24.31 -15.96
C LEU A 492 -25.26 -22.78 -16.12
N GLY A 493 -25.82 -22.21 -17.18
CA GLY A 493 -25.84 -20.77 -17.40
C GLY A 493 -26.59 -20.01 -16.32
N LEU A 494 -27.74 -20.52 -15.85
CA LEU A 494 -28.51 -19.94 -14.76
C LEU A 494 -27.73 -19.94 -13.45
N VAL A 495 -27.07 -21.06 -13.13
CA VAL A 495 -26.25 -21.19 -11.91
C VAL A 495 -24.96 -20.36 -12.01
N ALA A 496 -24.48 -20.08 -13.23
CA ALA A 496 -23.32 -19.21 -13.48
C ALA A 496 -23.63 -17.71 -13.39
N VAL A 497 -24.90 -17.28 -13.39
CA VAL A 497 -25.28 -15.84 -13.33
C VAL A 497 -24.58 -15.07 -12.20
N PRO A 498 -24.47 -15.59 -10.97
CA PRO A 498 -23.83 -14.86 -9.87
C PRO A 498 -22.36 -14.51 -10.13
N VAL A 499 -21.65 -15.25 -11.00
CA VAL A 499 -20.24 -14.95 -11.38
C VAL A 499 -20.11 -13.52 -11.91
N ALA A 500 -21.12 -12.98 -12.58
CA ALA A 500 -21.09 -11.61 -13.09
C ALA A 500 -21.00 -10.54 -11.99
N SER A 501 -21.38 -10.89 -10.75
CA SER A 501 -21.26 -10.03 -9.57
C SER A 501 -20.11 -10.44 -8.65
N MET A 502 -19.29 -11.41 -9.04
CA MET A 502 -18.23 -11.95 -8.19
C MET A 502 -17.20 -10.87 -7.91
N ARG A 503 -17.00 -10.58 -6.62
CA ARG A 503 -15.93 -9.73 -6.11
C ARG A 503 -14.85 -10.64 -5.55
N LEU A 504 -13.60 -10.32 -5.88
CA LEU A 504 -12.45 -11.05 -5.37
C LEU A 504 -11.82 -10.25 -4.23
N GLY A 505 -11.47 -10.94 -3.15
CA GLY A 505 -10.82 -10.34 -1.99
C GLY A 505 -10.09 -11.38 -1.16
N LEU A 506 -9.38 -10.93 -0.13
CA LEU A 506 -8.81 -11.81 0.87
C LEU A 506 -9.75 -11.89 2.08
N PRO A 507 -10.00 -13.09 2.64
CA PRO A 507 -10.78 -13.24 3.85
C PRO A 507 -10.16 -12.40 4.98
N ASP A 508 -11.00 -11.62 5.65
CA ASP A 508 -10.68 -10.99 6.92
C ASP A 508 -11.27 -11.82 8.07
N ALA A 509 -11.08 -11.34 9.30
CA ALA A 509 -11.54 -12.03 10.51
C ALA A 509 -13.07 -12.21 10.58
N THR A 510 -13.88 -11.53 9.76
CA THR A 510 -15.33 -11.77 9.69
C THR A 510 -15.67 -13.14 9.11
N SER A 511 -14.71 -13.75 8.40
CA SER A 511 -14.85 -15.08 7.82
C SER A 511 -14.61 -16.19 8.85
N GLU A 512 -14.02 -15.89 9.99
CA GLU A 512 -13.79 -16.85 11.07
C GLU A 512 -15.07 -17.24 11.80
N SER A 513 -15.02 -18.32 12.59
CA SER A 513 -16.14 -18.73 13.45
C SER A 513 -16.55 -17.62 14.41
N GLN A 514 -17.86 -17.42 14.63
CA GLN A 514 -18.37 -16.40 15.57
C GLN A 514 -17.90 -16.64 17.02
N ASP A 515 -17.46 -17.86 17.34
CA ASP A 515 -16.90 -18.22 18.65
C ASP A 515 -15.40 -17.88 18.78
N SER A 516 -14.74 -17.42 17.71
CA SER A 516 -13.30 -17.10 17.72
C SER A 516 -13.02 -15.73 18.33
N THR A 517 -11.81 -15.57 18.85
CA THR A 517 -11.38 -14.27 19.38
C THR A 517 -11.14 -13.26 18.25
N ALA A 518 -10.67 -13.71 17.09
CA ALA A 518 -10.45 -12.91 15.90
C ALA A 518 -11.75 -12.28 15.39
N TYR A 519 -12.83 -13.07 15.26
CA TYR A 519 -14.14 -12.55 14.86
C TYR A 519 -14.66 -11.53 15.88
N THR A 520 -14.59 -11.89 17.17
CA THR A 520 -15.06 -11.02 18.26
C THR A 520 -14.30 -9.70 18.26
N SER A 521 -12.97 -9.75 18.13
CA SER A 521 -12.10 -8.56 18.09
C SER A 521 -12.47 -7.67 16.92
N TYR A 522 -12.59 -8.25 15.71
CA TYR A 522 -12.93 -7.50 14.51
C TYR A 522 -14.28 -6.79 14.61
N VAL A 523 -15.33 -7.50 15.03
CA VAL A 523 -16.68 -6.93 15.16
C VAL A 523 -16.71 -5.88 16.27
N THR A 524 -16.03 -6.10 17.39
CA THR A 524 -15.95 -5.12 18.47
C THR A 524 -15.22 -3.85 18.02
N LEU A 525 -14.12 -3.98 17.26
CA LEU A 525 -13.42 -2.82 16.68
C LEU A 525 -14.31 -2.06 15.69
N ALA A 526 -15.03 -2.78 14.84
CA ALA A 526 -15.95 -2.17 13.88
C ALA A 526 -17.12 -1.43 14.56
N ASP A 527 -17.71 -2.03 15.58
CA ASP A 527 -18.88 -1.48 16.29
C ASP A 527 -18.49 -0.28 17.19
N GLU A 528 -17.34 -0.34 17.85
CA GLU A 528 -16.92 0.66 18.86
C GLU A 528 -16.04 1.78 18.30
N PHE A 529 -15.28 1.52 17.23
CA PHE A 529 -14.34 2.50 16.64
C PHE A 529 -14.57 2.76 15.14
N GLY A 530 -15.53 2.08 14.51
CA GLY A 530 -15.82 2.19 13.07
C GLY A 530 -15.16 1.09 12.24
N GLU A 531 -15.79 0.72 11.11
CA GLU A 531 -15.40 -0.44 10.32
C GLU A 531 -13.96 -0.36 9.77
N GLY A 532 -13.51 0.83 9.36
CA GLY A 532 -12.22 0.99 8.70
C GLY A 532 -11.00 0.86 9.62
N VAL A 533 -11.19 0.85 10.93
CA VAL A 533 -10.12 0.55 11.90
C VAL A 533 -9.54 -0.86 11.69
N ASN A 534 -10.32 -1.78 11.14
CA ASN A 534 -9.85 -3.12 10.78
C ASN A 534 -9.01 -3.16 9.50
N GLY A 535 -8.90 -2.05 8.76
CA GLY A 535 -8.25 -2.02 7.45
C GLY A 535 -7.40 -0.77 7.18
N PRO A 536 -6.53 -0.30 8.10
CA PRO A 536 -5.76 0.90 7.89
C PRO A 536 -4.84 0.78 6.68
N ILE A 537 -4.77 1.86 5.91
CA ILE A 537 -3.93 2.01 4.73
C ILE A 537 -2.70 2.82 5.13
N VAL A 538 -1.52 2.44 4.63
CA VAL A 538 -0.30 3.22 4.85
C VAL A 538 0.05 3.94 3.56
N ALA A 539 0.14 5.27 3.60
CA ALA A 539 0.58 6.09 2.47
C ALA A 539 1.98 6.65 2.74
N ALA A 540 2.89 6.43 1.81
CA ALA A 540 4.23 6.98 1.78
C ALA A 540 4.29 8.07 0.72
N ALA A 541 4.39 9.33 1.15
CA ALA A 541 4.50 10.48 0.27
C ALA A 541 5.99 10.74 -0.04
N ASP A 542 6.36 10.67 -1.31
CA ASP A 542 7.71 10.94 -1.82
C ASP A 542 7.90 12.45 -2.01
N LEU A 543 8.86 13.02 -1.29
CA LEU A 543 9.14 14.45 -1.28
C LEU A 543 10.18 14.83 -2.33
N PRO A 544 10.09 16.03 -2.93
CA PRO A 544 11.09 16.49 -3.90
C PRO A 544 12.52 16.49 -3.34
N ASP A 545 13.49 16.18 -4.20
CA ASP A 545 14.92 16.22 -3.84
C ASP A 545 15.33 17.59 -3.29
N GLY A 546 16.07 17.58 -2.18
CA GLY A 546 16.55 18.81 -1.52
C GLY A 546 15.55 19.47 -0.58
N THR A 547 14.43 18.82 -0.26
CA THR A 547 13.48 19.28 0.77
C THR A 547 14.18 19.42 2.12
N THR A 548 14.09 20.60 2.72
CA THR A 548 14.69 20.86 4.05
C THR A 548 13.84 20.26 5.16
N ALA A 549 14.42 20.04 6.34
CA ALA A 549 13.69 19.51 7.50
C ALA A 549 12.50 20.39 7.90
N GLU A 550 12.59 21.70 7.69
CA GLU A 550 11.51 22.63 7.99
C GLU A 550 10.38 22.57 6.96
N GLN A 551 10.73 22.46 5.66
CA GLN A 551 9.78 22.22 4.59
C GLN A 551 9.07 20.87 4.76
N ALA A 552 9.79 19.81 5.14
CA ALA A 552 9.20 18.50 5.38
C ALA A 552 8.14 18.52 6.49
N LYS A 553 8.37 19.30 7.56
CA LYS A 553 7.39 19.49 8.64
C LYS A 553 6.16 20.29 8.19
N ASP A 554 6.34 21.30 7.32
CA ASP A 554 5.21 22.05 6.74
C ASP A 554 4.39 21.17 5.79
N LEU A 555 5.07 20.43 4.91
CA LEU A 555 4.47 19.47 4.00
C LEU A 555 3.78 18.33 4.74
N GLN A 556 4.27 17.94 5.92
CA GLN A 556 3.61 16.93 6.74
C GLN A 556 2.17 17.29 7.09
N VAL A 557 1.91 18.56 7.42
CA VAL A 557 0.56 19.02 7.76
C VAL A 557 -0.28 19.25 6.50
N SER A 558 0.28 19.90 5.48
CA SER A 558 -0.50 20.20 4.27
C SER A 558 -0.89 18.95 3.48
N VAL A 559 0.03 17.98 3.34
CA VAL A 559 -0.27 16.70 2.69
C VAL A 559 -1.28 15.90 3.52
N ALA A 560 -1.16 15.89 4.84
CA ALA A 560 -2.14 15.21 5.68
C ALA A 560 -3.56 15.79 5.50
N GLN A 561 -3.69 17.12 5.40
CA GLN A 561 -4.97 17.79 5.15
C GLN A 561 -5.55 17.42 3.77
N GLU A 562 -4.71 17.31 2.75
CA GLU A 562 -5.14 16.90 1.41
C GLU A 562 -5.59 15.43 1.39
N LEU A 563 -4.88 14.56 2.13
CA LEU A 563 -5.26 13.17 2.34
C LEU A 563 -6.60 13.06 3.08
N ALA A 564 -6.82 13.88 4.11
CA ALA A 564 -8.06 13.89 4.89
C ALA A 564 -9.28 14.39 4.09
N GLN A 565 -9.05 15.13 2.99
CA GLN A 565 -10.12 15.58 2.09
C GLN A 565 -10.50 14.53 1.03
N GLN A 566 -9.77 13.41 0.94
CA GLN A 566 -10.11 12.36 -0.01
C GLN A 566 -11.44 11.68 0.37
N PRO A 567 -12.27 11.30 -0.60
CA PRO A 567 -13.49 10.54 -0.32
C PRO A 567 -13.18 9.22 0.41
N ASN A 568 -14.05 8.84 1.35
CA ASN A 568 -13.96 7.59 2.14
C ASN A 568 -12.76 7.53 3.10
N VAL A 569 -12.15 8.66 3.45
CA VAL A 569 -11.19 8.78 4.54
C VAL A 569 -11.90 9.22 5.81
N ASP A 570 -11.72 8.47 6.89
CA ASP A 570 -12.25 8.80 8.21
C ASP A 570 -11.22 9.56 9.05
N ALA A 571 -9.99 9.05 9.11
CA ALA A 571 -8.89 9.67 9.84
C ALA A 571 -7.56 9.55 9.09
N VAL A 572 -6.67 10.54 9.29
CA VAL A 572 -5.29 10.54 8.79
C VAL A 572 -4.34 10.86 9.92
N ILE A 573 -3.46 9.92 10.24
CA ILE A 573 -2.47 10.02 11.30
C ILE A 573 -1.08 10.16 10.66
N PRO A 574 -0.44 11.33 10.75
CA PRO A 574 0.95 11.50 10.35
C PRO A 574 1.85 10.65 11.26
N ALA A 575 2.62 9.74 10.67
CA ALA A 575 3.44 8.79 11.41
C ALA A 575 4.88 9.26 11.60
N LYS A 576 5.69 9.23 10.53
CA LYS A 576 7.13 9.55 10.61
C LYS A 576 7.61 10.29 9.36
N ILE A 577 8.49 11.25 9.56
CA ILE A 577 9.33 11.87 8.52
C ILE A 577 10.62 11.05 8.41
N ALA A 578 11.00 10.65 7.20
CA ALA A 578 12.28 9.97 6.98
C ALA A 578 13.45 10.83 7.45
N ASP A 579 14.51 10.21 7.97
CA ASP A 579 15.63 10.93 8.59
C ASP A 579 16.38 11.82 7.57
N ASP A 580 16.26 11.54 6.27
CA ASP A 580 16.80 12.30 5.15
C ASP A 580 15.80 13.31 4.53
N ASN A 581 14.58 13.42 5.08
CA ASN A 581 13.48 14.25 4.57
C ASN A 581 13.02 13.91 3.14
N SER A 582 13.29 12.69 2.66
CA SER A 582 12.83 12.22 1.35
C SER A 582 11.38 11.73 1.35
N MET A 583 10.82 11.37 2.51
CA MET A 583 9.53 10.70 2.57
C MET A 583 8.76 11.03 3.85
N LEU A 584 7.43 11.06 3.73
CA LEU A 584 6.47 11.19 4.83
C LEU A 584 5.58 9.96 4.88
N LEU A 585 5.43 9.35 6.05
CA LEU A 585 4.51 8.24 6.27
C LEU A 585 3.23 8.72 6.95
N TYR A 586 2.10 8.25 6.42
CA TYR A 586 0.76 8.45 6.97
C TYR A 586 0.06 7.12 7.15
N GLN A 587 -0.68 6.99 8.24
CA GLN A 587 -1.67 5.94 8.42
C GLN A 587 -3.05 6.55 8.16
N ILE A 588 -3.80 5.95 7.24
CA ILE A 588 -5.11 6.42 6.79
C ILE A 588 -6.12 5.37 7.20
N THR A 589 -7.12 5.77 7.97
CA THR A 589 -8.26 4.93 8.33
C THR A 589 -9.37 5.17 7.31
N PRO A 590 -9.77 4.17 6.51
CA PRO A 590 -10.92 4.29 5.63
C PRO A 590 -12.23 4.42 6.42
N THR A 591 -13.31 4.84 5.79
CA THR A 591 -14.64 4.88 6.43
C THR A 591 -15.26 3.48 6.59
N GLU A 592 -15.01 2.58 5.63
CA GLU A 592 -15.54 1.22 5.62
C GLU A 592 -14.41 0.18 5.76
N GLY A 593 -14.77 -1.09 5.96
CA GLY A 593 -13.79 -2.17 6.15
C GLY A 593 -12.85 -2.43 4.96
N PRO A 594 -11.79 -3.25 5.14
CA PRO A 594 -10.75 -3.53 4.15
C PRO A 594 -11.27 -4.18 2.85
N ASN A 595 -12.39 -4.88 2.92
CA ASN A 595 -13.02 -5.58 1.80
C ASN A 595 -14.12 -4.76 1.09
N ALA A 596 -14.32 -3.51 1.50
CA ALA A 596 -15.30 -2.62 0.87
C ALA A 596 -14.82 -2.10 -0.49
N GLU A 597 -15.78 -1.81 -1.38
CA GLU A 597 -15.51 -1.24 -2.71
C GLU A 597 -14.98 0.19 -2.59
N SER A 598 -15.56 0.97 -1.67
CA SER A 598 -15.12 2.32 -1.29
C SER A 598 -13.65 2.37 -0.86
N THR A 599 -13.20 1.38 -0.09
CA THR A 599 -11.81 1.23 0.36
C THR A 599 -10.87 0.86 -0.78
N THR A 600 -11.30 0.02 -1.72
CA THR A 600 -10.53 -0.28 -2.92
C THR A 600 -10.36 0.95 -3.81
N GLU A 601 -11.44 1.71 -4.03
CA GLU A 601 -11.41 2.99 -4.74
C GLU A 601 -10.52 4.01 -4.04
N LEU A 602 -10.54 4.07 -2.71
CA LEU A 602 -9.65 4.93 -1.93
C LEU A 602 -8.18 4.57 -2.18
N VAL A 603 -7.81 3.28 -2.19
CA VAL A 603 -6.43 2.85 -2.51
C VAL A 603 -6.01 3.34 -3.90
N HIS A 604 -6.90 3.30 -4.91
CA HIS A 604 -6.60 3.83 -6.24
C HIS A 604 -6.47 5.35 -6.25
N ASN A 605 -7.42 6.05 -5.63
CA ASN A 605 -7.42 7.51 -5.55
C ASN A 605 -6.14 8.01 -4.87
N LEU A 606 -5.72 7.38 -3.78
CA LEU A 606 -4.47 7.72 -3.08
C LEU A 606 -3.22 7.51 -3.93
N ARG A 607 -3.20 6.51 -4.81
CA ARG A 607 -2.07 6.24 -5.73
C ARG A 607 -2.00 7.22 -6.89
N ASP A 608 -3.17 7.61 -7.39
CA ASP A 608 -3.28 8.57 -8.49
C ASP A 608 -3.20 10.03 -8.00
N LEU A 609 -3.29 10.25 -6.68
CA LEU A 609 -3.17 11.55 -6.04
C LEU A 609 -1.80 12.16 -6.31
N LYS A 610 -1.80 13.45 -6.66
CA LYS A 610 -0.60 14.27 -6.78
C LYS A 610 -0.83 15.57 -6.05
N VAL A 611 0.05 15.87 -5.10
CA VAL A 611 0.01 17.13 -4.36
C VAL A 611 1.11 18.02 -4.91
N SER A 612 0.74 19.08 -5.62
CA SER A 612 1.71 20.03 -6.14
C SER A 612 2.36 20.82 -5.00
N SER A 613 3.69 20.83 -4.96
CA SER A 613 4.50 21.64 -4.07
C SER A 613 5.41 22.56 -4.90
N ASP A 614 5.92 23.63 -4.28
CA ASP A 614 6.77 24.63 -4.93
C ASP A 614 8.03 24.02 -5.57
N ASN A 615 8.49 22.87 -5.07
CA ASN A 615 9.68 22.16 -5.52
C ASN A 615 9.40 20.93 -6.40
N GLY A 616 8.14 20.64 -6.75
CA GLY A 616 7.74 19.49 -7.55
C GLY A 616 6.48 18.81 -7.03
N ASP A 617 5.91 17.90 -7.82
CA ASP A 617 4.73 17.12 -7.41
C ASP A 617 5.15 16.01 -6.42
N ILE A 618 4.42 15.92 -5.32
CA ILE A 618 4.51 14.83 -4.34
C ILE A 618 3.67 13.66 -4.85
N THR A 619 4.27 12.47 -4.89
CA THR A 619 3.60 11.23 -5.30
C THR A 619 3.49 10.25 -4.14
N PHE A 620 2.55 9.30 -4.21
CA PHE A 620 2.26 8.41 -3.09
C PHE A 620 2.49 6.95 -3.45
N GLY A 621 3.29 6.27 -2.63
CA GLY A 621 3.29 4.81 -2.52
C GLY A 621 2.26 4.37 -1.49
N VAL A 622 1.28 3.56 -1.89
CA VAL A 622 0.23 3.07 -0.97
C VAL A 622 0.46 1.60 -0.66
N THR A 623 0.59 1.29 0.63
CA THR A 623 0.91 -0.03 1.19
C THR A 623 0.07 -0.32 2.44
N GLY A 624 0.40 -1.39 3.17
CA GLY A 624 -0.42 -1.95 4.25
C GLY A 624 -1.22 -3.16 3.79
N GLN A 625 -1.80 -3.90 4.75
CA GLN A 625 -2.50 -5.17 4.46
C GLN A 625 -3.65 -4.98 3.47
N THR A 626 -4.45 -3.92 3.64
CA THR A 626 -5.55 -3.57 2.73
C THR A 626 -5.08 -3.32 1.30
N ALA A 627 -4.06 -2.46 1.13
CA ALA A 627 -3.52 -2.15 -0.20
C ALA A 627 -2.86 -3.38 -0.86
N MET A 628 -2.16 -4.20 -0.09
CA MET A 628 -1.60 -5.47 -0.56
C MET A 628 -2.71 -6.44 -1.00
N ALA A 629 -3.82 -6.53 -0.25
CA ALA A 629 -4.96 -7.37 -0.59
C ALA A 629 -5.62 -6.94 -1.91
N VAL A 630 -5.78 -5.63 -2.11
CA VAL A 630 -6.25 -5.03 -3.38
C VAL A 630 -5.30 -5.40 -4.52
N ASP A 631 -3.99 -5.21 -4.35
CA ASP A 631 -2.99 -5.51 -5.39
C ASP A 631 -2.97 -6.99 -5.78
N ILE A 632 -3.02 -7.88 -4.79
CA ILE A 632 -3.07 -9.32 -5.03
C ILE A 632 -4.34 -9.67 -5.80
N SER A 633 -5.49 -9.17 -5.36
CA SER A 633 -6.79 -9.46 -5.99
C SER A 633 -6.85 -8.98 -7.44
N GLU A 634 -6.36 -7.77 -7.72
CA GLU A 634 -6.30 -7.24 -9.08
C GLU A 634 -5.33 -8.00 -9.98
N ASN A 635 -4.12 -8.29 -9.49
CA ASN A 635 -3.12 -9.00 -10.27
C ASN A 635 -3.61 -10.40 -10.62
N LEU A 636 -4.28 -11.09 -9.69
CA LEU A 636 -4.93 -12.37 -9.96
C LEU A 636 -6.01 -12.26 -11.01
N PHE A 637 -6.89 -11.25 -10.90
CA PHE A 637 -7.96 -11.05 -11.87
C PHE A 637 -7.41 -10.76 -13.28
N LYS A 638 -6.35 -9.94 -13.38
CA LYS A 638 -5.65 -9.64 -14.64
C LYS A 638 -5.02 -10.89 -15.27
N VAL A 639 -4.46 -11.79 -14.44
CA VAL A 639 -3.77 -13.01 -14.91
C VAL A 639 -4.72 -14.19 -15.15
N LEU A 640 -5.88 -14.24 -14.48
CA LEU A 640 -6.84 -15.33 -14.57
C LEU A 640 -7.20 -15.74 -16.01
N PRO A 641 -7.54 -14.82 -16.95
CA PRO A 641 -7.82 -15.19 -18.34
C PRO A 641 -6.63 -15.85 -19.05
N ILE A 642 -5.41 -15.39 -18.76
CA ILE A 642 -4.17 -15.96 -19.31
C ILE A 642 -3.97 -17.37 -18.77
N TYR A 643 -4.11 -17.55 -17.46
CA TYR A 643 -4.00 -18.85 -16.81
C TYR A 643 -5.03 -19.85 -17.35
N VAL A 644 -6.30 -19.45 -17.45
CA VAL A 644 -7.38 -20.24 -18.06
C VAL A 644 -7.02 -20.60 -19.50
N GLY A 645 -6.54 -19.64 -20.29
CA GLY A 645 -6.12 -19.88 -21.67
C GLY A 645 -4.99 -20.90 -21.79
N ILE A 646 -4.00 -20.85 -20.89
CA ILE A 646 -2.88 -21.80 -20.85
C ILE A 646 -3.37 -23.20 -20.47
N VAL A 647 -4.12 -23.34 -19.38
CA VAL A 647 -4.61 -24.64 -18.90
C VAL A 647 -5.55 -25.27 -19.93
N MET A 648 -6.49 -24.50 -20.50
CA MET A 648 -7.39 -24.98 -21.55
C MET A 648 -6.64 -25.29 -22.85
N GLY A 649 -5.64 -24.50 -23.22
CA GLY A 649 -4.83 -24.72 -24.42
C GLY A 649 -3.98 -25.98 -24.32
N LEU A 650 -3.20 -26.11 -23.25
CA LEU A 650 -2.37 -27.30 -22.99
C LEU A 650 -3.23 -28.55 -22.90
N SER A 651 -4.37 -28.47 -22.24
CA SER A 651 -5.23 -29.62 -22.12
C SER A 651 -5.94 -30.00 -23.41
N LEU A 652 -6.37 -29.05 -24.22
CA LEU A 652 -6.89 -29.33 -25.55
C LEU A 652 -5.84 -30.11 -26.36
N ILE A 653 -4.57 -29.72 -26.29
CA ILE A 653 -3.46 -30.43 -26.94
C ILE A 653 -3.36 -31.86 -26.40
N VAL A 654 -3.29 -32.02 -25.08
CA VAL A 654 -3.19 -33.33 -24.40
C VAL A 654 -4.34 -34.25 -24.82
N LEU A 655 -5.58 -33.76 -24.83
CA LEU A 655 -6.75 -34.55 -25.20
C LEU A 655 -6.86 -34.85 -26.69
N ILE A 656 -6.39 -33.93 -27.54
CA ILE A 656 -6.26 -34.18 -28.98
C ILE A 656 -5.28 -35.35 -29.21
N LEU A 657 -4.18 -35.40 -28.46
CA LEU A 657 -3.20 -36.49 -28.52
C LEU A 657 -3.84 -37.83 -28.13
N VAL A 658 -4.63 -37.87 -27.04
CA VAL A 658 -5.29 -39.10 -26.58
C VAL A 658 -6.37 -39.57 -27.52
N PHE A 659 -7.35 -38.71 -27.79
CA PHE A 659 -8.57 -39.16 -28.47
C PHE A 659 -8.45 -39.15 -29.98
N ARG A 660 -7.36 -38.60 -30.54
CA ARG A 660 -7.20 -38.35 -31.98
C ARG A 660 -8.50 -37.81 -32.59
N SER A 661 -9.02 -36.75 -31.97
CA SER A 661 -10.23 -36.04 -32.38
C SER A 661 -10.09 -34.58 -31.93
N ILE A 662 -10.63 -33.65 -32.72
CA ILE A 662 -10.67 -32.23 -32.38
C ILE A 662 -11.99 -31.86 -31.70
N LEU A 663 -13.11 -32.45 -32.16
CA LEU A 663 -14.44 -32.11 -31.64
C LEU A 663 -14.69 -32.68 -30.24
N VAL A 664 -14.13 -33.85 -29.93
CA VAL A 664 -14.25 -34.45 -28.58
C VAL A 664 -13.60 -33.56 -27.52
N PRO A 665 -12.31 -33.19 -27.63
CA PRO A 665 -11.69 -32.24 -26.70
C PRO A 665 -12.40 -30.91 -26.65
N LEU A 666 -12.79 -30.33 -27.79
CA LEU A 666 -13.43 -29.02 -27.82
C LEU A 666 -14.77 -29.01 -27.04
N THR A 667 -15.61 -30.01 -27.26
CA THR A 667 -16.89 -30.11 -26.53
C THR A 667 -16.69 -30.40 -25.04
N ALA A 668 -15.66 -31.18 -24.69
CA ALA A 668 -15.28 -31.42 -23.30
C ALA A 668 -14.82 -30.12 -22.61
N THR A 669 -13.93 -29.38 -23.24
CA THR A 669 -13.38 -28.12 -22.73
C THR A 669 -14.45 -27.04 -22.58
N ILE A 670 -15.39 -26.92 -23.53
CA ILE A 670 -16.54 -26.00 -23.40
C ILE A 670 -17.47 -26.44 -22.27
N GLY A 671 -17.78 -27.74 -22.18
CA GLY A 671 -18.58 -28.29 -21.09
C GLY A 671 -17.97 -28.00 -19.72
N PHE A 672 -16.66 -28.22 -19.60
CA PHE A 672 -15.89 -27.89 -18.40
C PHE A 672 -15.99 -26.40 -18.03
N LEU A 673 -15.88 -25.50 -19.01
CA LEU A 673 -16.00 -24.05 -18.75
C LEU A 673 -17.38 -23.71 -18.17
N PHE A 674 -18.46 -24.33 -18.66
CA PHE A 674 -19.79 -24.15 -18.08
C PHE A 674 -19.89 -24.70 -16.65
N SER A 675 -19.32 -25.86 -16.35
CA SER A 675 -19.30 -26.38 -14.97
C SER A 675 -18.44 -25.55 -14.03
N LEU A 676 -17.32 -24.99 -14.52
CA LEU A 676 -16.47 -24.08 -13.75
C LEU A 676 -17.23 -22.79 -13.44
N LEU A 677 -17.87 -22.17 -14.44
CA LEU A 677 -18.66 -20.96 -14.22
C LEU A 677 -19.86 -21.22 -13.29
N ALA A 678 -20.54 -22.37 -13.43
CA ALA A 678 -21.61 -22.76 -12.52
C ALA A 678 -21.07 -22.99 -11.10
N SER A 679 -19.89 -23.60 -10.96
CA SER A 679 -19.21 -23.80 -9.68
C SER A 679 -18.89 -22.49 -8.99
N LEU A 680 -18.26 -21.55 -9.71
CA LEU A 680 -17.95 -20.22 -9.19
C LEU A 680 -19.22 -19.44 -8.88
N GLY A 681 -20.25 -19.54 -9.72
CA GLY A 681 -21.54 -18.88 -9.49
C GLY A 681 -22.27 -19.43 -8.26
N ALA A 682 -22.22 -20.74 -8.04
CA ALA A 682 -22.71 -21.34 -6.81
C ALA A 682 -21.92 -20.87 -5.58
N ALA A 683 -20.59 -20.79 -5.68
CA ALA A 683 -19.76 -20.26 -4.60
C ALA A 683 -20.09 -18.78 -4.31
N THR A 684 -20.22 -17.94 -5.33
CA THR A 684 -20.63 -16.53 -5.19
C THR A 684 -22.02 -16.41 -4.55
N ALA A 685 -23.00 -17.22 -4.98
CA ALA A 685 -24.33 -17.19 -4.39
C ALA A 685 -24.33 -17.53 -2.89
N ILE A 686 -23.51 -18.49 -2.46
CA ILE A 686 -23.49 -18.93 -1.06
C ILE A 686 -22.64 -18.02 -0.19
N PHE A 687 -21.38 -17.78 -0.58
CA PHE A 687 -20.40 -17.08 0.25
C PHE A 687 -20.50 -15.56 0.13
N GLN A 688 -20.88 -15.02 -1.03
CA GLN A 688 -20.96 -13.58 -1.25
C GLN A 688 -22.38 -13.03 -1.13
N TRP A 689 -23.40 -13.75 -1.63
CA TRP A 689 -24.81 -13.33 -1.47
C TRP A 689 -25.45 -13.91 -0.20
N GLY A 690 -24.80 -14.86 0.48
CA GLY A 690 -25.32 -15.47 1.72
C GLY A 690 -26.42 -16.51 1.52
N TRP A 691 -26.65 -17.00 0.29
CA TRP A 691 -27.69 -18.01 0.06
C TRP A 691 -27.37 -19.30 0.79
N MET A 692 -28.33 -19.82 1.55
CA MET A 692 -28.15 -21.02 2.36
C MET A 692 -26.95 -20.93 3.34
N GLY A 693 -26.53 -19.72 3.73
CA GLY A 693 -25.33 -19.51 4.56
C GLY A 693 -25.36 -20.30 5.87
N SER A 694 -26.53 -20.41 6.51
CA SER A 694 -26.71 -21.20 7.74
C SER A 694 -26.42 -22.70 7.58
N LEU A 695 -26.50 -23.26 6.38
CA LEU A 695 -26.20 -24.67 6.12
C LEU A 695 -24.69 -24.92 5.99
N PHE A 696 -23.95 -23.93 5.48
CA PHE A 696 -22.53 -24.04 5.16
C PHE A 696 -21.63 -23.26 6.13
N GLY A 697 -22.18 -22.75 7.24
CA GLY A 697 -21.42 -21.98 8.23
C GLY A 697 -21.00 -20.59 7.75
N VAL A 698 -21.68 -20.03 6.74
CA VAL A 698 -21.43 -18.66 6.28
C VAL A 698 -22.29 -17.72 7.11
N HIS A 699 -21.66 -17.04 8.06
CA HIS A 699 -22.31 -16.11 8.98
C HIS A 699 -22.29 -14.68 8.44
N THR A 700 -21.16 -14.27 7.87
CA THR A 700 -20.97 -12.94 7.27
C THR A 700 -20.63 -13.11 5.79
N PRO A 701 -21.56 -12.81 4.87
CA PRO A 701 -21.27 -12.87 3.44
C PRO A 701 -20.17 -11.85 3.07
N GLY A 702 -19.19 -12.29 2.28
CA GLY A 702 -18.00 -11.51 1.96
C GLY A 702 -17.50 -11.75 0.53
N PRO A 703 -16.45 -11.05 0.08
CA PRO A 703 -15.86 -11.30 -1.22
C PRO A 703 -15.36 -12.75 -1.35
N ILE A 704 -15.37 -13.27 -2.57
CA ILE A 704 -14.83 -14.59 -2.85
C ILE A 704 -13.31 -14.53 -2.76
N LEU A 705 -12.71 -15.54 -2.13
CA LEU A 705 -11.27 -15.72 -2.04
C LEU A 705 -10.61 -15.50 -3.41
N ALA A 706 -9.69 -14.55 -3.50
CA ALA A 706 -9.09 -14.12 -4.76
C ALA A 706 -8.39 -15.27 -5.53
N PHE A 707 -7.86 -16.27 -4.81
CA PHE A 707 -7.19 -17.44 -5.40
C PHE A 707 -8.17 -18.51 -5.89
N LEU A 708 -9.42 -18.49 -5.42
CA LEU A 708 -10.37 -19.57 -5.65
C LEU A 708 -10.61 -19.84 -7.15
N PRO A 709 -10.82 -18.84 -8.03
CA PRO A 709 -11.02 -19.11 -9.45
C PRO A 709 -9.82 -19.80 -10.10
N ILE A 710 -8.60 -19.36 -9.76
CA ILE A 710 -7.37 -19.94 -10.29
C ILE A 710 -7.21 -21.39 -9.81
N LEU A 711 -7.38 -21.64 -8.50
CA LEU A 711 -7.31 -22.99 -7.95
C LEU A 711 -8.40 -23.90 -8.52
N ALA A 712 -9.63 -23.40 -8.62
CA ALA A 712 -10.77 -24.13 -9.20
C ALA A 712 -10.49 -24.50 -10.65
N VAL A 713 -9.95 -23.59 -11.47
CA VAL A 713 -9.55 -23.89 -12.85
C VAL A 713 -8.53 -25.03 -12.87
N GLY A 714 -7.40 -24.90 -12.17
CA GLY A 714 -6.34 -25.90 -12.23
C GLY A 714 -6.78 -27.28 -11.71
N ILE A 715 -7.45 -27.28 -10.55
CA ILE A 715 -7.88 -28.50 -9.86
C ILE A 715 -9.05 -29.16 -10.58
N LEU A 716 -10.17 -28.43 -10.76
CA LEU A 716 -11.35 -29.02 -11.38
C LEU A 716 -11.03 -29.48 -12.79
N PHE A 717 -10.18 -28.76 -13.52
CA PHE A 717 -9.80 -29.19 -14.85
C PHE A 717 -9.16 -30.57 -14.82
N GLY A 718 -8.13 -30.75 -13.99
CA GLY A 718 -7.47 -32.04 -13.83
C GLY A 718 -8.44 -33.16 -13.45
N LEU A 719 -9.25 -32.93 -12.40
CA LEU A 719 -10.22 -33.92 -11.91
C LEU A 719 -11.32 -34.26 -12.91
N ALA A 720 -11.80 -33.25 -13.63
CA ALA A 720 -12.83 -33.39 -14.65
C ALA A 720 -12.31 -34.32 -15.75
N MET A 721 -11.10 -34.08 -16.26
CA MET A 721 -10.64 -34.78 -17.46
C MET A 721 -10.55 -36.29 -17.32
N ASP A 722 -10.32 -36.80 -16.12
CA ASP A 722 -10.17 -38.23 -15.84
C ASP A 722 -11.43 -39.00 -16.24
N TYR A 723 -12.59 -38.47 -15.91
CA TYR A 723 -13.87 -39.07 -16.32
C TYR A 723 -14.17 -38.90 -17.81
N GLN A 724 -13.62 -37.88 -18.47
CA GLN A 724 -13.74 -37.76 -19.94
C GLN A 724 -13.03 -38.91 -20.58
N VAL A 725 -11.79 -39.15 -20.13
CA VAL A 725 -10.94 -40.22 -20.61
C VAL A 725 -11.69 -41.53 -20.41
N PHE A 726 -12.16 -41.87 -19.22
CA PHE A 726 -12.87 -43.14 -19.00
C PHE A 726 -14.19 -43.29 -19.79
N LEU A 727 -15.03 -42.26 -19.83
CA LEU A 727 -16.33 -42.38 -20.49
C LEU A 727 -16.17 -42.43 -22.01
N VAL A 728 -15.35 -41.53 -22.58
CA VAL A 728 -15.18 -41.40 -24.04
C VAL A 728 -14.25 -42.47 -24.59
N SER A 729 -13.26 -42.94 -23.81
CA SER A 729 -12.49 -44.15 -24.09
C SER A 729 -13.40 -45.31 -24.46
N GLY A 730 -14.33 -45.68 -23.58
CA GLY A 730 -15.23 -46.80 -23.85
C GLY A 730 -16.12 -46.57 -25.08
N MET A 731 -16.44 -45.30 -25.41
CA MET A 731 -17.13 -44.96 -26.66
C MET A 731 -16.20 -45.12 -27.88
N ARG A 732 -14.93 -44.73 -27.76
CA ARG A 732 -13.91 -44.83 -28.80
C ARG A 732 -13.57 -46.30 -29.07
N GLU A 733 -13.41 -47.10 -28.03
CA GLU A 733 -13.16 -48.54 -28.08
C GLU A 733 -14.26 -49.24 -28.88
N ALA A 734 -15.53 -49.02 -28.54
CA ALA A 734 -16.65 -49.60 -29.27
C ALA A 734 -16.69 -49.15 -30.74
N TYR A 735 -16.34 -47.89 -31.02
CA TYR A 735 -16.25 -47.37 -32.39
C TYR A 735 -15.08 -47.95 -33.19
N ALA A 736 -13.91 -48.13 -32.57
CA ALA A 736 -12.72 -48.75 -33.16
C ALA A 736 -12.98 -50.22 -33.53
N HIS A 737 -13.73 -50.95 -32.70
CA HIS A 737 -14.21 -52.31 -32.98
C HIS A 737 -15.36 -52.39 -34.00
N GLY A 738 -15.58 -51.33 -34.79
CA GLY A 738 -16.49 -51.34 -35.93
C GLY A 738 -17.97 -51.11 -35.61
N ARG A 739 -18.33 -50.72 -34.38
CA ARG A 739 -19.72 -50.35 -34.05
C ARG A 739 -20.08 -48.98 -34.63
N ASP A 740 -21.37 -48.78 -34.92
CA ASP A 740 -21.87 -47.47 -35.37
C ASP A 740 -21.70 -46.41 -34.26
N ALA A 741 -21.34 -45.18 -34.64
CA ALA A 741 -21.03 -44.10 -33.71
C ALA A 741 -22.09 -43.87 -32.62
N LYS A 742 -23.38 -43.98 -32.97
CA LYS A 742 -24.47 -43.80 -31.99
C LYS A 742 -24.57 -44.97 -31.02
N LYS A 743 -24.34 -46.19 -31.50
CA LYS A 743 -24.32 -47.40 -30.66
C LYS A 743 -23.10 -47.40 -29.75
N SER A 744 -21.96 -46.92 -30.23
CA SER A 744 -20.74 -46.80 -29.43
C SER A 744 -20.92 -45.89 -28.22
N VAL A 745 -21.67 -44.78 -28.37
CA VAL A 745 -22.06 -43.91 -27.22
C VAL A 745 -22.86 -44.69 -26.18
N ILE A 746 -23.80 -45.54 -26.62
CA ILE A 746 -24.65 -46.33 -25.72
C ILE A 746 -23.84 -47.39 -24.98
N ILE A 747 -23.01 -48.15 -25.70
CA ILE A 747 -22.17 -49.21 -25.15
C ILE A 747 -21.19 -48.62 -24.12
N GLY A 748 -20.41 -47.62 -24.53
CA GLY A 748 -19.40 -46.98 -23.68
C GLY A 748 -20.00 -46.35 -22.42
N PHE A 749 -21.17 -45.72 -22.52
CA PHE A 749 -21.88 -45.16 -21.37
C PHE A 749 -22.39 -46.26 -20.41
N ASN A 750 -23.01 -47.31 -20.93
CA ASN A 750 -23.56 -48.40 -20.11
C ASN A 750 -22.47 -49.12 -19.29
N HIS A 751 -21.26 -49.27 -19.83
CA HIS A 751 -20.14 -49.91 -19.12
C HIS A 751 -19.50 -49.01 -18.07
N ASN A 752 -19.32 -47.72 -18.36
CA ASN A 752 -18.50 -46.83 -17.52
C ASN A 752 -19.29 -45.93 -16.56
N SER A 753 -20.58 -45.65 -16.83
CA SER A 753 -21.39 -44.69 -16.03
C SER A 753 -21.46 -44.99 -14.54
N LYS A 754 -21.54 -46.26 -14.13
CA LYS A 754 -21.62 -46.63 -12.70
C LYS A 754 -20.35 -46.27 -11.93
N VAL A 755 -19.19 -46.39 -12.57
CA VAL A 755 -17.90 -46.07 -11.96
C VAL A 755 -17.76 -44.57 -11.81
N VAL A 756 -18.10 -43.83 -12.87
CA VAL A 756 -18.05 -42.36 -12.87
C VAL A 756 -18.99 -41.76 -11.82
N VAL A 757 -20.22 -42.28 -11.68
CA VAL A 757 -21.16 -41.80 -10.65
C VAL A 757 -20.60 -42.03 -9.24
N ALA A 758 -20.00 -43.20 -8.99
CA ALA A 758 -19.42 -43.51 -7.69
C ALA A 758 -18.23 -42.60 -7.36
N ALA A 759 -17.32 -42.46 -8.32
CA ALA A 759 -16.16 -41.59 -8.23
C ALA A 759 -16.56 -40.13 -7.96
N ALA A 760 -17.51 -39.60 -8.74
CA ALA A 760 -18.03 -38.24 -8.57
C ALA A 760 -18.67 -38.02 -7.19
N LEU A 761 -19.47 -38.97 -6.68
CA LEU A 761 -20.07 -38.88 -5.35
C LEU A 761 -19.01 -38.92 -4.24
N ILE A 762 -17.97 -39.74 -4.40
CA ILE A 762 -16.86 -39.82 -3.44
C ILE A 762 -16.11 -38.49 -3.40
N MET A 763 -15.67 -37.96 -4.55
CA MET A 763 -14.93 -36.70 -4.60
C MET A 763 -15.78 -35.53 -4.09
N THR A 764 -17.07 -35.48 -4.45
CA THR A 764 -18.01 -34.49 -3.91
C THR A 764 -18.10 -34.60 -2.38
N GLY A 765 -18.21 -35.83 -1.84
CA GLY A 765 -18.28 -36.06 -0.39
C GLY A 765 -16.99 -35.68 0.35
N VAL A 766 -15.82 -35.98 -0.24
CA VAL A 766 -14.52 -35.58 0.31
C VAL A 766 -14.41 -34.05 0.37
N PHE A 767 -14.67 -33.37 -0.74
CA PHE A 767 -14.59 -31.90 -0.80
C PHE A 767 -15.64 -31.20 0.07
N LEU A 768 -16.86 -31.74 0.16
CA LEU A 768 -17.87 -31.26 1.10
C LEU A 768 -17.44 -31.45 2.57
N GLY A 769 -16.65 -32.48 2.89
CA GLY A 769 -16.07 -32.65 4.23
C GLY A 769 -15.21 -31.47 4.65
N PHE A 770 -14.46 -30.88 3.72
CA PHE A 770 -13.63 -29.69 3.95
C PHE A 770 -14.44 -28.40 4.12
N VAL A 771 -15.72 -28.36 3.72
CA VAL A 771 -16.60 -27.20 3.99
C VAL A 771 -16.81 -26.97 5.48
N PHE A 772 -16.72 -28.04 6.28
CA PHE A 772 -16.88 -27.99 7.74
C PHE A 772 -15.53 -28.03 8.48
N SER A 773 -14.44 -27.57 7.84
CA SER A 773 -13.12 -27.49 8.46
C SER A 773 -13.04 -26.45 9.59
N GLY A 774 -13.90 -25.42 9.54
CA GLY A 774 -13.86 -24.27 10.44
C GLY A 774 -13.00 -23.11 9.92
N GLU A 775 -12.29 -23.30 8.81
CA GLU A 775 -11.49 -22.26 8.15
C GLU A 775 -12.19 -21.82 6.86
N ALA A 776 -12.52 -20.54 6.75
CA ALA A 776 -13.27 -20.01 5.61
C ALA A 776 -12.57 -20.23 4.26
N MET A 777 -11.24 -20.10 4.25
CA MET A 777 -10.44 -20.32 3.05
C MET A 777 -10.62 -21.74 2.51
N ILE A 778 -10.44 -22.75 3.36
CA ILE A 778 -10.64 -24.15 3.02
C ILE A 778 -12.11 -24.44 2.68
N ALA A 779 -13.05 -23.84 3.41
CA ALA A 779 -14.47 -24.10 3.20
C ALA A 779 -14.95 -23.64 1.82
N SER A 780 -14.53 -22.44 1.39
CA SER A 780 -14.86 -21.92 0.05
C SER A 780 -14.24 -22.77 -1.07
N ILE A 781 -13.00 -23.23 -0.90
CA ILE A 781 -12.32 -24.13 -1.84
C ILE A 781 -13.03 -25.49 -1.89
N GLY A 782 -13.33 -26.08 -0.73
CA GLY A 782 -14.08 -27.33 -0.59
C GLY A 782 -15.42 -27.28 -1.30
N PHE A 783 -16.18 -26.21 -1.07
CA PHE A 783 -17.49 -26.06 -1.68
C PHE A 783 -17.40 -25.91 -3.20
N ALA A 784 -16.54 -25.02 -3.69
CA ALA A 784 -16.37 -24.80 -5.12
C ALA A 784 -15.90 -26.10 -5.80
N LEU A 785 -14.92 -26.80 -5.25
CA LEU A 785 -14.46 -28.06 -5.85
C LEU A 785 -15.56 -29.13 -5.84
N ALA A 786 -16.35 -29.24 -4.76
CA ALA A 786 -17.49 -30.15 -4.70
C ALA A 786 -18.57 -29.81 -5.75
N ALA A 787 -18.96 -28.53 -5.84
CA ALA A 787 -19.96 -28.06 -6.79
C ALA A 787 -19.49 -28.25 -8.24
N GLY A 788 -18.23 -27.92 -8.53
CA GLY A 788 -17.61 -28.11 -9.84
C GLY A 788 -17.59 -29.57 -10.27
N VAL A 789 -17.16 -30.48 -9.40
CA VAL A 789 -17.21 -31.93 -9.68
C VAL A 789 -18.64 -32.41 -9.89
N LEU A 790 -19.60 -31.94 -9.07
CA LEU A 790 -21.00 -32.33 -9.21
C LEU A 790 -21.59 -31.88 -10.55
N PHE A 791 -21.40 -30.61 -10.93
CA PHE A 791 -21.90 -30.07 -12.20
C PHE A 791 -21.21 -30.74 -13.39
N ASP A 792 -19.90 -30.90 -13.34
CA ASP A 792 -19.13 -31.54 -14.40
C ASP A 792 -19.55 -33.01 -14.55
N ALA A 793 -19.49 -33.82 -13.50
CA ALA A 793 -19.81 -35.24 -13.59
C ALA A 793 -21.26 -35.51 -14.03
N PHE A 794 -22.25 -34.85 -13.43
CA PHE A 794 -23.65 -35.19 -13.69
C PHE A 794 -24.26 -34.42 -14.87
N ILE A 795 -24.00 -33.10 -14.96
CA ILE A 795 -24.63 -32.26 -15.99
C ILE A 795 -23.80 -32.25 -17.27
N VAL A 796 -22.47 -32.18 -17.16
CA VAL A 796 -21.60 -32.20 -18.35
C VAL A 796 -21.40 -33.65 -18.84
N ARG A 797 -20.78 -34.52 -18.05
CA ARG A 797 -20.33 -35.85 -18.51
C ARG A 797 -21.42 -36.87 -18.65
N MET A 798 -22.33 -36.96 -17.67
CA MET A 798 -23.40 -37.94 -17.75
C MET A 798 -24.55 -37.49 -18.67
N THR A 799 -24.66 -36.19 -18.97
CA THR A 799 -25.83 -35.62 -19.66
C THR A 799 -25.51 -34.89 -20.96
N LEU A 800 -24.69 -33.83 -20.91
CA LEU A 800 -24.36 -33.00 -22.09
C LEU A 800 -23.49 -33.75 -23.11
N ILE A 801 -22.41 -34.39 -22.67
CA ILE A 801 -21.43 -35.05 -23.55
C ILE A 801 -22.07 -36.21 -24.34
N PRO A 802 -22.82 -37.16 -23.74
CA PRO A 802 -23.46 -38.24 -24.50
C PRO A 802 -24.47 -37.72 -25.52
N ALA A 803 -25.22 -36.65 -25.18
CA ALA A 803 -26.17 -36.02 -26.10
C ALA A 803 -25.45 -35.39 -27.31
N LEU A 804 -24.36 -34.66 -27.06
CA LEU A 804 -23.51 -34.06 -28.10
C LEU A 804 -22.87 -35.13 -28.99
N MET A 805 -22.27 -36.14 -28.40
CA MET A 805 -21.63 -37.24 -29.13
C MET A 805 -22.65 -38.00 -29.99
N TYR A 806 -23.85 -38.25 -29.46
CA TYR A 806 -24.92 -38.92 -30.20
C TYR A 806 -25.42 -38.11 -31.41
N LEU A 807 -25.49 -36.78 -31.29
CA LEU A 807 -25.88 -35.88 -32.38
C LEU A 807 -24.77 -35.69 -33.42
N LEU A 808 -23.53 -35.52 -32.97
CA LEU A 808 -22.36 -35.38 -33.84
C LEU A 808 -22.07 -36.67 -34.62
N GLY A 809 -22.38 -37.83 -34.04
CA GLY A 809 -22.23 -39.14 -34.67
C GLY A 809 -20.81 -39.35 -35.19
N LYS A 810 -20.68 -39.79 -36.46
CA LYS A 810 -19.37 -40.03 -37.09
C LYS A 810 -18.47 -38.80 -37.12
N LYS A 811 -19.02 -37.58 -37.15
CA LYS A 811 -18.23 -36.34 -37.17
C LYS A 811 -17.45 -36.16 -35.86
N ALA A 812 -17.97 -36.66 -34.74
CA ALA A 812 -17.31 -36.52 -33.45
C ALA A 812 -15.89 -37.13 -33.43
N TRP A 813 -15.66 -38.15 -34.26
CA TRP A 813 -14.38 -38.85 -34.39
C TRP A 813 -13.53 -38.34 -35.55
N TRP A 814 -13.87 -37.20 -36.14
CA TRP A 814 -13.14 -36.64 -37.26
C TRP A 814 -11.76 -36.16 -36.83
N PHE A 815 -10.75 -36.49 -37.66
CA PHE A 815 -9.38 -36.10 -37.45
C PHE A 815 -8.66 -35.76 -38.78
N PRO A 816 -7.90 -34.66 -38.87
CA PRO A 816 -7.17 -34.32 -40.08
C PRO A 816 -6.02 -35.29 -40.35
N LYS A 817 -5.93 -35.82 -41.58
CA LYS A 817 -4.88 -36.77 -41.98
C LYS A 817 -3.44 -36.25 -41.85
N TRP A 818 -3.25 -34.93 -41.98
CA TRP A 818 -1.92 -34.32 -41.83
C TRP A 818 -1.46 -34.32 -40.37
N LEU A 819 -2.40 -34.14 -39.45
CA LEU A 819 -2.12 -34.13 -38.02
C LEU A 819 -1.88 -35.54 -37.49
N ASP A 820 -2.63 -36.53 -38.00
CA ASP A 820 -2.45 -37.96 -37.74
C ASP A 820 -1.07 -38.51 -38.12
N LYS A 821 -0.39 -37.85 -39.07
CA LYS A 821 0.97 -38.22 -39.48
C LYS A 821 2.05 -37.68 -38.54
N ILE A 822 1.79 -36.58 -37.85
CA ILE A 822 2.76 -35.88 -37.00
C ILE A 822 2.65 -36.35 -35.55
N ILE A 823 1.46 -36.71 -35.11
CA ILE A 823 1.17 -37.04 -33.72
C ILE A 823 1.55 -38.49 -33.40
N PRO A 824 2.29 -38.74 -32.30
CA PRO A 824 2.62 -40.10 -31.87
C PRO A 824 1.36 -40.90 -31.47
N ASP A 825 1.42 -42.21 -31.64
CA ASP A 825 0.37 -43.13 -31.20
C ASP A 825 0.56 -43.48 -29.72
N LEU A 826 -0.14 -42.75 -28.85
CA LEU A 826 -0.15 -43.00 -27.42
C LEU A 826 -1.28 -43.99 -27.10
N ASP A 827 -0.92 -45.25 -26.83
CA ASP A 827 -1.87 -46.25 -26.33
C ASP A 827 -2.14 -46.01 -24.84
N VAL A 828 -2.98 -45.01 -24.55
CA VAL A 828 -3.33 -44.61 -23.18
C VAL A 828 -4.17 -45.66 -22.46
N GLU A 829 -4.91 -46.46 -23.22
CA GLU A 829 -5.90 -47.40 -22.70
C GLU A 829 -5.39 -48.84 -22.64
N GLY A 830 -4.20 -49.12 -23.18
CA GLY A 830 -3.64 -50.47 -23.25
C GLY A 830 -4.36 -51.36 -24.27
N THR A 831 -4.99 -50.76 -25.29
CA THR A 831 -5.77 -51.46 -26.33
C THR A 831 -4.94 -52.51 -27.06
N LYS A 832 -3.66 -52.23 -27.34
CA LYS A 832 -2.74 -53.19 -27.96
C LYS A 832 -2.44 -54.37 -27.04
N LEU A 833 -2.38 -54.10 -25.73
CA LEU A 833 -2.14 -55.12 -24.71
C LEU A 833 -3.35 -56.04 -24.54
N GLU A 834 -4.57 -55.53 -24.72
CA GLU A 834 -5.80 -56.34 -24.72
C GLU A 834 -5.92 -57.18 -25.99
N GLU A 835 -5.63 -56.62 -27.16
CA GLU A 835 -5.59 -57.37 -28.42
C GLU A 835 -4.57 -58.52 -28.35
N GLU A 836 -3.36 -58.28 -27.83
CA GLU A 836 -2.35 -59.33 -27.61
C GLU A 836 -2.85 -60.41 -26.64
N ALA A 837 -3.50 -60.02 -25.55
CA ALA A 837 -4.05 -60.97 -24.58
C ALA A 837 -5.22 -61.79 -25.15
N GLU A 838 -6.08 -61.19 -25.99
CA GLU A 838 -7.15 -61.89 -26.69
C GLU A 838 -6.62 -62.86 -27.74
N HIS A 839 -5.59 -62.47 -28.50
CA HIS A 839 -4.88 -63.34 -29.43
C HIS A 839 -4.21 -64.53 -28.73
N GLU A 840 -3.57 -64.29 -27.57
CA GLU A 840 -2.95 -65.33 -26.76
C GLU A 840 -4.00 -66.32 -26.21
N ASN A 841 -5.13 -65.81 -25.68
CA ASN A 841 -6.22 -66.65 -25.19
C ASN A 841 -6.93 -67.42 -26.33
N ALA A 842 -7.06 -66.83 -27.52
CA ALA A 842 -7.63 -67.48 -28.69
C ALA A 842 -6.72 -68.59 -29.23
N ALA A 843 -5.39 -68.39 -29.17
CA ALA A 843 -4.40 -69.41 -29.53
C ALA A 843 -4.42 -70.61 -28.57
N ASP A 844 -4.58 -70.37 -27.26
CA ASP A 844 -4.75 -71.43 -26.25
C ASP A 844 -6.08 -72.18 -26.40
N ALA A 845 -7.16 -71.49 -26.81
CA ALA A 845 -8.48 -72.12 -27.04
C ALA A 845 -8.53 -73.01 -28.29
N THR A 846 -7.60 -72.85 -29.25
CA THR A 846 -7.53 -73.68 -30.47
C THR A 846 -6.86 -75.04 -30.30
N TYR A 847 -6.34 -75.39 -29.12
CA TYR A 847 -5.91 -76.76 -28.82
C TYR A 847 -7.03 -77.53 -28.11
N PRO A 848 -7.66 -78.54 -28.74
CA PRO A 848 -8.62 -79.37 -28.04
C PRO A 848 -7.89 -80.19 -26.98
N ALA A 849 -8.44 -80.20 -25.76
CA ALA A 849 -8.07 -81.11 -24.69
C ALA A 849 -8.21 -82.57 -25.17
N GLY A 850 -7.10 -83.15 -25.62
CA GLY A 850 -6.98 -84.51 -26.10
C GLY A 850 -5.80 -85.23 -25.45
N GLY A 851 -6.04 -85.71 -24.22
CA GLY A 851 -5.34 -86.77 -23.49
C GLY A 851 -3.87 -87.10 -23.76
N LYS A 852 -3.05 -87.04 -22.69
CA LYS A 852 -2.40 -88.23 -22.12
C LYS A 852 -1.78 -87.91 -20.75
N HIS A 853 -2.20 -88.70 -19.75
CA HIS A 853 -1.42 -88.96 -18.55
C HIS A 853 0.00 -89.37 -18.92
N LEU A 854 1.03 -88.72 -18.36
CA LEU A 854 2.25 -89.41 -17.94
C LEU A 854 2.78 -88.83 -16.62
N THR A 855 2.78 -89.72 -15.65
CA THR A 855 3.46 -89.75 -14.35
C THR A 855 4.95 -89.39 -14.41
N GLY A 856 5.42 -88.71 -13.35
CA GLY A 856 6.65 -89.09 -12.62
C GLY A 856 8.03 -88.71 -13.18
N GLU A 857 8.87 -88.31 -12.23
CA GLU A 857 10.33 -88.50 -12.19
C GLU A 857 11.26 -87.31 -12.52
N SER A 858 11.76 -86.73 -11.42
CA SER A 858 13.11 -86.25 -11.10
C SER A 858 14.04 -85.56 -12.13
N ALA A 859 14.62 -84.48 -11.61
CA ALA A 859 16.06 -84.22 -11.52
C ALA A 859 16.78 -83.32 -12.55
N THR A 860 17.56 -82.41 -11.93
CA THR A 860 18.93 -81.94 -12.25
C THR A 860 19.16 -80.76 -13.19
N ASP A 861 19.82 -79.77 -12.59
CA ASP A 861 20.97 -78.96 -13.03
C ASP A 861 20.83 -78.00 -14.24
N GLU A 862 20.89 -76.70 -13.88
CA GLU A 862 21.83 -75.65 -14.33
C GLU A 862 22.63 -75.81 -15.65
N PRO A 863 23.23 -74.72 -16.19
CA PRO A 863 22.82 -73.32 -16.25
C PRO A 863 23.08 -72.71 -17.66
N ASN A 864 23.03 -71.38 -17.75
CA ASN A 864 23.77 -70.52 -18.70
C ASN A 864 23.00 -69.98 -19.92
N GLY A 865 23.20 -68.67 -20.20
CA GLY A 865 22.79 -68.06 -21.46
C GLY A 865 22.34 -66.60 -21.35
N SER A 866 23.31 -65.70 -21.20
CA SER A 866 23.21 -64.26 -21.41
C SER A 866 22.53 -63.86 -22.74
N VAL A 867 21.92 -62.67 -22.79
CA VAL A 867 22.39 -61.47 -23.53
C VAL A 867 21.26 -60.42 -23.64
N ARG A 868 21.60 -59.22 -23.14
CA ARG A 868 21.15 -57.85 -23.49
C ARG A 868 20.14 -57.69 -24.63
N ALA A 869 19.11 -56.87 -24.42
CA ALA A 869 19.10 -55.42 -24.65
C ALA A 869 17.93 -54.78 -23.91
#